data_AF-A0A813PDB8-F1
#
_entry.id   AF-A0A813PDB8-F1
#
_cell.length_a   1.000
_cell.length_b   1.000
_cell.length_c   1.000
_cell.angle_alpha   90.00
_cell.angle_beta   90.00
_cell.angle_gamma   90.00
#
_symmetry.space_group_name_H-M   'P 1'
#
loop_
_entity.id
_entity.type
_entity.pdbx_description
1 polymer ?
#
loop_
_entity_poly.entity_id
_entity_poly.type
_entity_poly.pdbx_seq_one_letter_code
_entity_poly.pdbx_strand_id
1 'polypeptide(L)'
;MSSFVIGLDITDSHVTSVLVLVEQISNKQKLSIEHDTYFTRLYEINLDTDPRDIISIWIQCIDDLLLDFTEHYHDNDNIIGISIGIPGPMDYESGICYAQSSIFHKFFGLNLRLSFENGIKDLIARWKYDYYDKYHAKSTVSLHKKLSIFDNLQQGQKTRKMTITSPITPQIPITLNILSATLEDVREKNFTNSNILDYCGRHDNDEYFYNDEECASIIPRSRRETYFHDVESKSSEKPELLNRFTSKLLTIIEQLGRVPISFYNDATCLGLGEAINDYNQDYKRILALTLGSSFGSVFIDQGEIIRNREDVPLNGVLWNCPYDQNSIADDWFSVRGLINVYKKLLRSESPDDSSGTSSMTLSTDEQQQYDDNLSINEQYLARRASNGDPIAIKAFQIFARLLGQFLIPYINAFHAQLIIISGNLSQVWYLLEDELNLTIQKFSQVQVYFSLSQGKSVCLGAVQQQSLESPKHFSRQIHQPLLPVVKTIDTSKYDIYPSHQIPSGSIGIGHRTLNEKLFDLIEEKKVLLIDGFVGTYFNEYAQQINKYYTEKKKGKKSSSSSSSLLFYDSRAFLQTDSNLQRQIYLQDPQSLFGRVASDLDFQKDFLDLKKLNFLKNNLSYPCIIIGPGSSYINETSPLIYIDLAKNELYYRVATETSFSYLKPTEKMIPHDNQLTSTMYEQKCLYFLDYPIFNKLKQELLPRINYFIDGQRPNCPTWIDGNSFRQALKHIANEPLRVRPWFQSGSWGGQWLKTVCENISKHAKNYAWSYEMITSENGLILSDKYNHLIELSWDIFYGSQFDKILGNDIHCRLFNGSNDFPIRFNFLDTIDGGNLSLQCTPNLQYMRTNFGEKLPQDETYYIIETKQHWKEESQNDKSSSAYIYLDFHKNINSEEFHHDLILSEIKKEYLNIDKYIQCIPTHIHDYFLIPNETIHASGRNQVVLEISSTPYLYTFKLYDWLRSNFDGHSQILNIEHGMKNLKFNQQNEQLQCQPITIKNEQDKYEEQHLPTHNLHIFDVQRLIIEPNENIEIFRLTENRFHLCMLVQGDAIEIQYNSIDNNNHQKQIRQYNYIETFLIPSSIKEYRLRPIIKNKDNVNKSQKLILLISFLKWDCEKLLE
;
A
#
# COMPACT_ATOMS: atom_id res chain seq x y z
N MET A 1 -23.48 30.28 1.38
CA MET A 1 -23.29 28.94 1.96
C MET A 1 -21.82 28.86 2.23
N SER A 2 -21.43 28.90 3.51
CA SER A 2 -20.03 29.04 3.88
C SER A 2 -19.46 27.65 4.14
N SER A 3 -18.36 27.34 3.47
CA SER A 3 -17.65 26.09 3.62
C SER A 3 -16.46 26.31 4.54
N PHE A 4 -16.38 25.54 5.62
CA PHE A 4 -15.32 25.65 6.61
C PHE A 4 -14.45 24.39 6.63
N VAL A 5 -13.17 24.58 6.91
CA VAL A 5 -12.22 23.50 7.17
C VAL A 5 -11.59 23.76 8.53
N ILE A 6 -11.46 22.72 9.34
CA ILE A 6 -10.72 22.80 10.61
C ILE A 6 -9.24 22.63 10.29
N GLY A 7 -8.46 23.69 10.49
CA GLY A 7 -7.00 23.65 10.42
C GLY A 7 -6.41 23.31 11.79
N LEU A 8 -5.42 22.42 11.82
CA LEU A 8 -4.63 22.13 13.01
C LEU A 8 -3.14 22.31 12.76
N ASP A 9 -2.43 22.77 13.79
CA ASP A 9 -0.98 22.78 13.90
C ASP A 9 -0.59 21.98 15.14
N ILE A 10 0.09 20.85 14.95
CA ILE A 10 0.49 19.94 16.02
C ILE A 10 2.00 20.01 16.16
N THR A 11 2.49 20.37 17.35
CA THR A 11 3.92 20.49 17.64
C THR A 11 4.33 19.60 18.81
N ASP A 12 5.57 19.75 19.27
CA ASP A 12 6.09 18.97 20.41
C ASP A 12 5.48 19.33 21.77
N SER A 13 4.90 20.53 21.89
CA SER A 13 4.49 21.09 23.18
C SER A 13 3.05 21.60 23.19
N HIS A 14 2.46 21.77 22.02
CA HIS A 14 1.10 22.30 21.90
C HIS A 14 0.44 21.90 20.59
N VAL A 15 -0.89 21.98 20.62
CA VAL A 15 -1.75 21.89 19.44
C VAL A 15 -2.54 23.18 19.31
N THR A 16 -2.60 23.71 18.11
CA THR A 16 -3.41 24.87 17.74
C THR A 16 -4.48 24.43 16.76
N SER A 17 -5.71 24.95 16.90
CA SER A 17 -6.79 24.75 15.94
C SER A 17 -7.45 26.07 15.55
N VAL A 18 -7.87 26.17 14.29
CA VAL A 18 -8.61 27.31 13.75
C VAL A 18 -9.70 26.85 12.80
N LEU A 19 -10.74 27.67 12.65
CA LEU A 19 -11.74 27.48 11.61
C LEU A 19 -11.41 28.36 10.40
N VAL A 20 -11.19 27.75 9.23
CA VAL A 20 -10.85 28.45 7.99
C VAL A 20 -12.07 28.47 7.07
N LEU A 21 -12.52 29.66 6.71
CA LEU A 21 -13.52 29.88 5.68
C LEU A 21 -12.91 29.67 4.29
N VAL A 22 -13.57 28.87 3.47
CA VAL A 22 -13.19 28.58 2.08
C VAL A 22 -14.22 29.20 1.14
N GLU A 23 -13.84 30.31 0.50
CA GLU A 23 -14.67 30.99 -0.50
C GLU A 23 -14.17 30.66 -1.91
N GLN A 24 -15.05 30.15 -2.77
CA GLN A 24 -14.74 30.07 -4.20
C GLN A 24 -15.02 31.41 -4.87
N ILE A 25 -13.98 32.06 -5.37
CA ILE A 25 -14.07 33.30 -6.11
C ILE A 25 -13.39 33.07 -7.46
N SER A 26 -14.17 32.87 -8.53
CA SER A 26 -13.67 32.48 -9.86
C SER A 26 -12.91 31.14 -9.87
N ASN A 27 -11.88 30.97 -10.71
CA ASN A 27 -11.01 29.79 -10.72
C ASN A 27 -9.98 29.76 -9.56
N LYS A 28 -10.18 30.56 -8.50
CA LYS A 28 -9.27 30.65 -7.34
C LYS A 28 -10.05 30.52 -6.03
N GLN A 29 -9.42 29.88 -5.04
CA GLN A 29 -9.94 29.79 -3.68
C GLN A 29 -9.39 30.95 -2.85
N LYS A 30 -10.25 31.60 -2.08
CA LYS A 30 -9.86 32.57 -1.06
C LYS A 30 -10.05 31.93 0.31
N LEU A 31 -9.02 32.00 1.14
CA LEU A 31 -8.98 31.40 2.47
C LEU A 31 -8.86 32.52 3.51
N SER A 32 -9.67 32.45 4.57
CA SER A 32 -9.56 33.38 5.70
C SER A 32 -9.90 32.67 7.00
N ILE A 33 -9.19 33.01 8.07
CA ILE A 33 -9.49 32.51 9.42
C ILE A 33 -10.73 33.23 9.94
N GLU A 34 -11.70 32.47 10.45
CA GLU A 34 -12.93 33.03 11.00
C GLU A 34 -12.64 33.76 12.32
N HIS A 35 -13.24 34.94 12.51
CA HIS A 35 -12.92 35.84 13.62
C HIS A 35 -13.14 35.17 14.98
N ASP A 36 -12.20 35.34 15.91
CA ASP A 36 -12.18 34.73 17.26
C ASP A 36 -12.20 33.18 17.35
N THR A 37 -12.07 32.46 16.23
CA THR A 37 -12.03 30.97 16.23
C THR A 37 -10.59 30.42 16.28
N TYR A 38 -9.91 30.59 17.41
CA TYR A 38 -8.53 30.10 17.59
C TYR A 38 -8.33 29.53 19.00
N PHE A 39 -7.87 28.28 19.07
CA PHE A 39 -7.57 27.59 20.32
C PHE A 39 -6.19 26.97 20.31
N THR A 40 -5.46 27.14 21.42
CA THR A 40 -4.19 26.46 21.64
C THR A 40 -4.20 25.75 22.98
N ARG A 41 -3.85 24.46 22.97
CA ARG A 41 -3.66 23.64 24.16
C ARG A 41 -2.20 23.24 24.30
N LEU A 42 -1.64 23.49 25.48
CA LEU A 42 -0.30 23.03 25.87
C LEU A 42 -0.39 21.62 26.46
N TYR A 43 0.66 20.82 26.25
CA TYR A 43 0.82 19.53 26.89
C TYR A 43 2.28 19.26 27.22
N GLU A 44 2.51 18.61 28.37
CA GLU A 44 3.82 18.07 28.77
C GLU A 44 3.77 16.56 28.65
N ILE A 45 4.82 15.98 28.07
CA ILE A 45 4.90 14.55 27.79
C ILE A 45 6.07 13.96 28.58
N ASN A 46 5.74 13.05 29.48
CA ASN A 46 6.72 12.22 30.18
C ASN A 46 7.03 10.94 29.37
N LEU A 47 8.15 10.28 29.70
CA LEU A 47 8.56 9.01 29.10
C LEU A 47 7.49 7.92 29.18
N ASP A 48 6.63 7.93 30.19
CA ASP A 48 5.57 6.92 30.37
C ASP A 48 4.19 7.34 29.81
N THR A 49 4.10 8.50 29.14
CA THR A 49 2.81 9.00 28.60
C THR A 49 2.32 8.09 27.49
N ASP A 50 1.06 7.64 27.58
CA ASP A 50 0.40 6.84 26.55
C ASP A 50 0.04 7.74 25.34
N PRO A 51 0.35 7.32 24.10
CA PRO A 51 -0.01 8.05 22.89
C PRO A 51 -1.49 8.46 22.82
N ARG A 52 -2.40 7.64 23.36
CA ARG A 52 -3.84 7.92 23.36
C ARG A 52 -4.18 9.18 24.16
N ASP A 53 -3.44 9.46 25.23
CA ASP A 53 -3.69 10.63 26.06
C ASP A 53 -3.32 11.91 25.31
N ILE A 54 -2.21 11.89 24.56
CA ILE A 54 -1.79 13.03 23.74
C ILE A 54 -2.78 13.28 22.60
N ILE A 55 -3.19 12.22 21.89
CA ILE A 55 -4.20 12.33 20.83
C ILE A 55 -5.51 12.86 21.39
N SER A 56 -5.89 12.49 22.62
CA SER A 56 -7.10 13.03 23.25
C SER A 56 -7.03 14.55 23.46
N ILE A 57 -5.85 15.10 23.75
CA ILE A 57 -5.64 16.56 23.87
C ILE A 57 -5.80 17.23 22.50
N TRP A 58 -5.31 16.60 21.43
CA TRP A 58 -5.51 17.09 20.06
C TRP A 58 -6.99 17.13 19.68
N ILE A 59 -7.73 16.06 19.96
CA ILE A 59 -9.19 16.01 19.73
C ILE A 59 -9.93 17.01 20.63
N GLN A 60 -9.47 17.23 21.86
CA GLN A 60 -10.07 18.24 22.75
C GLN A 60 -9.89 19.66 22.23
N CYS A 61 -8.78 19.96 21.54
CA CYS A 61 -8.60 21.26 20.89
C CYS A 61 -9.67 21.49 19.81
N ILE A 62 -10.03 20.44 19.06
CA ILE A 62 -11.15 20.49 18.09
C ILE A 62 -12.49 20.66 18.80
N ASP A 63 -12.70 19.95 19.92
CA ASP A 63 -13.92 20.04 20.73
C ASP A 63 -14.17 21.50 21.21
N ASP A 64 -13.13 22.18 21.71
CA ASP A 64 -13.22 23.58 22.13
C ASP A 64 -13.57 24.50 20.95
N LEU A 65 -12.91 24.31 19.79
CA LEU A 65 -13.21 25.07 18.58
C LEU A 65 -14.67 24.90 18.15
N LEU A 66 -15.18 23.67 18.22
CA LEU A 66 -16.57 23.37 17.86
C LEU A 66 -17.56 24.00 18.83
N LEU A 67 -17.26 24.05 20.13
CA LEU A 67 -18.11 24.72 21.12
C LEU A 67 -18.30 26.20 20.78
N ASP A 68 -17.23 26.93 20.50
CA ASP A 68 -17.32 28.34 20.09
C ASP A 68 -18.03 28.52 18.76
N PHE A 69 -17.77 27.63 17.79
CA PHE A 69 -18.49 27.61 16.52
C PHE A 69 -20.00 27.49 16.74
N THR A 70 -20.47 26.69 17.71
CA THR A 70 -21.92 26.57 17.98
C THR A 70 -22.56 27.85 18.51
N GLU A 71 -21.79 28.72 19.16
CA GLU A 71 -22.29 30.00 19.66
C GLU A 71 -22.46 31.04 18.53
N HIS A 72 -21.68 30.92 17.45
CA HIS A 72 -21.58 31.89 16.36
C HIS A 72 -22.10 31.34 15.01
N TYR A 73 -22.55 30.09 14.99
CA TYR A 73 -23.05 29.35 13.84
C TYR A 73 -24.22 30.03 13.10
N HIS A 74 -24.16 30.03 11.76
CA HIS A 74 -25.30 30.36 10.90
C HIS A 74 -25.89 29.12 10.22
N ASP A 75 -27.21 29.15 9.98
CA ASP A 75 -27.97 28.03 9.43
C ASP A 75 -27.49 27.50 8.08
N ASN A 76 -26.53 28.10 7.37
CA ASN A 76 -26.04 27.63 6.06
C ASN A 76 -24.55 27.24 6.05
N ASP A 77 -23.92 27.11 7.21
CA ASP A 77 -22.51 26.77 7.35
C ASP A 77 -22.31 25.25 7.35
N ASN A 78 -21.21 24.77 6.76
CA ASN A 78 -20.83 23.35 6.73
C ASN A 78 -19.34 23.18 6.99
N ILE A 79 -18.96 22.12 7.71
CA ILE A 79 -17.56 21.70 7.82
C ILE A 79 -17.29 20.61 6.78
N ILE A 80 -16.30 20.84 5.92
CA ILE A 80 -16.02 20.00 4.75
C ILE A 80 -14.67 19.25 4.83
N GLY A 81 -13.87 19.48 5.88
CA GLY A 81 -12.54 18.90 6.00
C GLY A 81 -11.86 19.13 7.35
N ILE A 82 -10.86 18.32 7.66
CA ILE A 82 -9.87 18.56 8.72
C ILE A 82 -8.47 18.48 8.09
N SER A 83 -7.66 19.52 8.25
CA SER A 83 -6.30 19.58 7.70
C SER A 83 -5.29 19.83 8.80
N ILE A 84 -4.25 19.00 8.88
CA ILE A 84 -3.32 18.95 10.00
C ILE A 84 -1.90 19.20 9.47
N GLY A 85 -1.28 20.29 9.92
CA GLY A 85 0.16 20.48 9.85
C GLY A 85 0.85 19.77 11.00
N ILE A 86 1.80 18.89 10.70
CA ILE A 86 2.54 18.10 11.70
C ILE A 86 4.00 17.92 11.27
N PRO A 87 4.96 17.92 12.23
CA PRO A 87 6.36 17.61 11.98
C PRO A 87 6.57 16.21 11.39
N GLY A 88 7.60 16.09 10.57
CA GLY A 88 8.04 14.82 9.99
C GLY A 88 9.22 14.18 10.71
N PRO A 89 9.79 13.10 10.15
CA PRO A 89 9.35 12.40 8.93
C PRO A 89 8.07 11.58 9.13
N MET A 90 7.24 11.51 8.09
CA MET A 90 5.94 10.83 8.09
C MET A 90 5.56 10.40 6.67
N ASP A 91 4.84 9.28 6.53
CA ASP A 91 3.97 9.06 5.37
C ASP A 91 2.68 9.87 5.59
N TYR A 92 2.67 11.10 5.09
CA TYR A 92 1.56 12.05 5.26
C TYR A 92 0.28 11.60 4.56
N GLU A 93 0.39 10.85 3.46
CA GLU A 93 -0.77 10.33 2.73
C GLU A 93 -1.49 9.28 3.58
N SER A 94 -0.77 8.26 4.04
CA SER A 94 -1.34 7.19 4.87
C SER A 94 -1.54 7.61 6.33
N GLY A 95 -0.85 8.64 6.78
CA GLY A 95 -0.84 9.10 8.16
C GLY A 95 -0.02 8.21 9.10
N ILE A 96 1.15 7.71 8.65
CA ILE A 96 2.06 6.90 9.49
C ILE A 96 3.27 7.72 9.91
N CYS A 97 3.49 7.85 11.21
CA CYS A 97 4.63 8.57 11.76
C CYS A 97 5.93 7.76 11.65
N TYR A 98 6.99 8.37 11.13
CA TYR A 98 8.34 7.80 11.05
C TYR A 98 9.36 8.56 11.91
N ALA A 99 8.93 9.56 12.68
CA ALA A 99 9.79 10.35 13.52
C ALA A 99 10.33 9.54 14.71
N GLN A 100 11.64 9.62 14.94
CA GLN A 100 12.36 8.91 16.01
C GLN A 100 12.92 9.85 17.09
N SER A 101 12.72 11.15 16.91
CA SER A 101 13.21 12.21 17.80
C SER A 101 12.03 12.96 18.43
N SER A 102 12.36 13.86 19.36
CA SER A 102 11.40 14.67 20.11
C SER A 102 10.31 13.84 20.78
N ILE A 103 9.10 14.36 21.00
CA ILE A 103 7.96 13.58 21.52
C ILE A 103 7.45 12.55 20.50
N PHE A 104 7.72 12.77 19.20
CA PHE A 104 7.11 12.00 18.13
C PHE A 104 7.63 10.57 18.02
N HIS A 105 8.76 10.25 18.66
CA HIS A 105 9.23 8.87 18.81
C HIS A 105 8.18 7.91 19.40
N LYS A 106 7.29 8.40 20.27
CA LYS A 106 6.19 7.62 20.85
C LYS A 106 5.14 7.19 19.82
N PHE A 107 5.02 7.96 18.75
CA PHE A 107 4.14 7.68 17.63
C PHE A 107 4.86 6.93 16.52
N PHE A 108 6.14 6.57 16.66
CA PHE A 108 6.87 5.86 15.62
C PHE A 108 6.10 4.60 15.19
N GLY A 109 5.81 4.51 13.89
CA GLY A 109 4.99 3.49 13.27
C GLY A 109 3.49 3.55 13.54
N LEU A 110 3.01 4.44 14.41
CA LEU A 110 1.58 4.58 14.66
C LEU A 110 0.88 5.21 13.45
N ASN A 111 -0.26 4.64 13.08
CA ASN A 111 -1.19 5.21 12.12
C ASN A 111 -2.02 6.30 12.81
N LEU A 112 -1.55 7.55 12.75
CA LEU A 112 -2.21 8.71 13.34
C LEU A 112 -3.52 9.02 12.65
N ARG A 113 -3.66 8.76 11.34
CA ARG A 113 -4.93 8.92 10.62
C ARG A 113 -6.04 8.08 11.24
N LEU A 114 -5.83 6.78 11.39
CA LEU A 114 -6.79 5.89 12.06
C LEU A 114 -7.07 6.34 13.50
N SER A 115 -6.04 6.80 14.21
CA SER A 115 -6.18 7.28 15.59
C SER A 115 -7.04 8.55 15.67
N PHE A 116 -6.84 9.51 14.76
CA PHE A 116 -7.66 10.72 14.63
C PHE A 116 -9.10 10.40 14.23
N GLU A 117 -9.30 9.55 13.22
CA GLU A 117 -10.65 9.11 12.80
C GLU A 117 -11.42 8.49 13.97
N ASN A 118 -10.75 7.69 14.79
CA ASN A 118 -11.34 7.10 15.99
C ASN A 118 -11.67 8.16 17.04
N GLY A 119 -10.75 9.09 17.30
CA GLY A 119 -10.96 10.21 18.21
C GLY A 119 -12.14 11.10 17.82
N ILE A 120 -12.28 11.42 16.53
CA ILE A 120 -13.42 12.18 15.98
C ILE A 120 -14.73 11.38 16.12
N LYS A 121 -14.73 10.06 15.86
CA LYS A 121 -15.92 9.22 16.08
C LYS A 121 -16.36 9.23 17.55
N ASP A 122 -15.42 9.18 18.48
CA ASP A 122 -15.72 9.28 19.92
C ASP A 122 -16.22 10.66 20.32
N LEU A 123 -15.65 11.74 19.77
CA LEU A 123 -16.15 13.11 19.93
C LEU A 123 -17.61 13.22 19.46
N ILE A 124 -17.93 12.72 18.26
CA ILE A 124 -19.30 12.70 17.71
C ILE A 124 -20.25 11.93 18.63
N ALA A 125 -19.82 10.77 19.13
CA ALA A 125 -20.62 9.97 20.05
C ALA A 125 -20.91 10.71 21.36
N ARG A 126 -19.94 11.45 21.92
CA ARG A 126 -20.12 12.29 23.11
C ARG A 126 -21.18 13.37 22.87
N TRP A 127 -21.02 14.14 21.80
CA TRP A 127 -21.97 15.21 21.44
C TRP A 127 -23.40 14.69 21.20
N LYS A 128 -23.55 13.52 20.59
CA LYS A 128 -24.85 12.86 20.42
C LYS A 128 -25.49 12.47 21.75
N TYR A 129 -24.70 11.96 22.69
CA TYR A 129 -25.18 11.56 24.02
C TYR A 129 -25.61 12.78 24.84
N ASP A 130 -24.74 13.80 24.91
CA ASP A 130 -25.00 15.04 25.66
C ASP A 130 -26.23 15.78 25.13
N TYR A 131 -26.47 15.74 23.81
CA TYR A 131 -27.70 16.25 23.21
C TYR A 131 -28.95 15.47 23.67
N TYR A 132 -28.88 14.13 23.67
CA TYR A 132 -30.02 13.27 23.99
C TYR A 132 -30.45 13.39 25.46
N ASP A 133 -29.49 13.37 26.40
CA ASP A 133 -29.78 13.54 27.83
C ASP A 133 -30.35 14.94 28.13
N LYS A 134 -29.83 15.99 27.50
CA LYS A 134 -30.26 17.39 27.74
C LYS A 134 -31.67 17.69 27.23
N TYR A 135 -32.15 16.98 26.20
CA TYR A 135 -33.48 17.18 25.61
C TYR A 135 -34.55 16.18 26.07
N HIS A 136 -34.17 14.98 26.52
CA HIS A 136 -35.14 13.96 26.94
C HIS A 136 -35.21 13.72 28.45
N ALA A 137 -34.22 14.17 29.25
CA ALA A 137 -34.32 14.13 30.72
C ALA A 137 -34.99 15.38 31.28
N LYS A 138 -36.28 15.29 31.63
CA LYS A 138 -36.93 16.26 32.53
C LYS A 138 -36.35 16.14 33.94
N SER A 139 -35.36 16.94 34.34
CA SER A 139 -35.23 17.48 35.72
C SER A 139 -33.96 18.28 35.98
N THR A 140 -34.15 19.53 36.42
CA THR A 140 -33.43 20.26 37.49
C THR A 140 -32.12 19.66 38.02
N VAL A 141 -30.98 20.01 37.42
CA VAL A 141 -29.67 20.08 38.12
C VAL A 141 -28.89 21.28 37.56
N SER A 142 -28.32 22.10 38.45
CA SER A 142 -27.63 23.35 38.10
C SER A 142 -26.32 23.12 37.33
N LEU A 143 -26.06 24.04 36.41
CA LEU A 143 -25.12 23.92 35.29
C LEU A 143 -23.65 24.25 35.63
N HIS A 144 -23.19 24.02 36.87
CA HIS A 144 -21.84 24.46 37.31
C HIS A 144 -21.02 23.38 38.04
N LYS A 145 -21.25 22.09 37.77
CA LYS A 145 -20.27 21.06 38.13
C LYS A 145 -19.38 20.72 36.94
N LYS A 146 -18.12 21.17 37.05
CA LYS A 146 -16.95 20.72 36.27
C LYS A 146 -17.07 19.22 35.97
N LEU A 147 -17.14 18.88 34.69
CA LEU A 147 -16.87 17.53 34.19
C LEU A 147 -15.38 17.47 33.82
N SER A 148 -14.51 17.46 34.83
CA SER A 148 -13.15 16.94 34.71
C SER A 148 -13.22 15.44 35.00
N ILE A 149 -12.86 14.60 34.02
CA ILE A 149 -12.66 13.15 34.26
C ILE A 149 -11.34 12.89 35.05
N PHE A 150 -10.62 13.94 35.46
CA PHE A 150 -9.29 13.84 36.07
C PHE A 150 -9.13 14.56 37.44
N ASP A 151 -10.15 14.57 38.30
CA ASP A 151 -9.98 15.06 39.68
C ASP A 151 -9.13 14.12 40.58
N ASN A 152 -8.75 12.93 40.09
CA ASN A 152 -7.94 11.96 40.86
C ASN A 152 -6.43 12.00 40.60
N LEU A 153 -5.89 12.96 39.83
CA LEU A 153 -4.44 13.15 39.69
C LEU A 153 -3.85 14.14 40.72
N GLN A 154 -4.65 14.66 41.67
CA GLN A 154 -4.19 15.62 42.69
C GLN A 154 -3.98 15.02 44.10
N GLN A 155 -3.54 13.76 44.22
CA GLN A 155 -3.00 13.27 45.49
C GLN A 155 -1.65 12.59 45.29
N GLY A 156 -0.59 13.40 45.43
CA GLY A 156 0.75 12.89 45.72
C GLY A 156 1.89 13.45 44.88
N GLN A 157 2.15 14.76 44.97
CA GLN A 157 3.47 15.38 45.19
C GLN A 157 3.44 16.85 44.75
N LYS A 158 4.08 17.70 45.56
CA LYS A 158 4.04 19.18 45.52
C LYS A 158 4.41 19.73 44.13
N THR A 159 3.45 20.35 43.44
CA THR A 159 3.67 21.13 42.22
C THR A 159 4.43 22.42 42.53
N ARG A 160 5.58 22.62 41.88
CA ARG A 160 6.32 23.89 41.85
C ARG A 160 5.56 24.89 40.96
N LYS A 161 5.55 26.15 41.39
CA LYS A 161 4.86 27.31 40.79
C LYS A 161 5.14 27.47 39.28
N MET A 162 4.08 27.57 38.48
CA MET A 162 4.10 28.21 37.16
C MET A 162 4.52 29.67 37.31
N THR A 163 5.54 30.10 36.55
CA THR A 163 5.94 31.50 36.44
C THR A 163 5.42 32.03 35.11
N ILE A 164 4.57 33.06 35.14
CA ILE A 164 4.07 33.76 33.95
C ILE A 164 5.08 34.87 33.64
N THR A 165 5.70 34.84 32.46
CA THR A 165 6.41 35.99 31.89
C THR A 165 5.56 36.55 30.75
N SER A 166 5.02 37.74 30.95
CA SER A 166 4.41 38.54 29.88
C SER A 166 5.50 39.00 28.89
N PRO A 167 5.21 39.12 27.58
CA PRO A 167 6.13 39.75 26.64
C PRO A 167 6.24 41.24 26.96
N ILE A 168 7.47 41.72 27.17
CA ILE A 168 7.77 43.15 27.24
C ILE A 168 7.82 43.66 25.79
N THR A 169 6.79 44.40 25.37
CA THR A 169 6.87 45.27 24.19
C THR A 169 7.81 46.45 24.48
N PRO A 170 8.83 46.73 23.65
CA PRO A 170 9.54 48.00 23.70
C PRO A 170 8.60 49.11 23.23
N GLN A 171 8.29 50.08 24.09
CA GLN A 171 7.70 51.35 23.67
C GLN A 171 8.81 52.25 23.13
N ILE A 172 8.66 52.65 21.86
CA ILE A 172 9.20 53.81 21.12
C ILE A 172 9.78 53.36 19.76
N PRO A 173 9.21 53.78 18.62
CA PRO A 173 9.82 53.59 17.31
C PRO A 173 10.97 54.60 17.13
N ILE A 174 12.19 54.12 16.93
CA ILE A 174 13.31 54.96 16.47
C ILE A 174 13.20 55.08 14.95
N THR A 175 12.73 56.22 14.47
CA THR A 175 12.78 56.56 13.04
C THR A 175 14.20 56.98 12.67
N LEU A 176 14.95 56.13 11.98
CA LEU A 176 16.24 56.51 11.38
C LEU A 176 16.01 56.99 9.95
N ASN A 177 16.11 58.31 9.75
CA ASN A 177 16.23 58.91 8.42
C ASN A 177 17.55 58.48 7.78
N ILE A 178 17.48 57.76 6.67
CA ILE A 178 18.64 57.38 5.87
C ILE A 178 19.11 58.62 5.09
N LEU A 179 20.25 59.19 5.49
CA LEU A 179 21.01 60.11 4.66
C LEU A 179 21.70 59.32 3.56
N SER A 180 21.40 59.66 2.31
CA SER A 180 22.03 59.11 1.12
C SER A 180 23.51 59.50 1.05
N ALA A 181 24.40 58.56 1.37
CA ALA A 181 25.82 58.65 1.03
C ALA A 181 26.23 57.35 0.33
N THR A 182 26.82 57.51 -0.86
CA THR A 182 27.24 56.44 -1.77
C THR A 182 28.49 55.71 -1.28
N LEU A 183 28.59 54.43 -1.66
CA LEU A 183 29.53 53.38 -1.24
C LEU A 183 31.05 53.62 -1.48
N GLU A 184 31.50 54.81 -1.84
CA GLU A 184 32.90 55.04 -2.22
C GLU A 184 33.81 55.64 -1.13
N ASP A 185 33.28 56.17 -0.01
CA ASP A 185 34.10 56.89 0.98
C ASP A 185 34.60 56.06 2.19
N VAL A 186 34.34 54.74 2.25
CA VAL A 186 34.66 53.93 3.46
C VAL A 186 35.97 53.13 3.32
N ARG A 187 36.69 53.20 2.19
CA ARG A 187 37.90 52.38 1.99
C ARG A 187 39.17 52.87 2.68
N GLU A 188 39.18 54.04 3.28
CA GLU A 188 40.37 54.53 4.01
C GLU A 188 39.98 55.26 5.30
N LYS A 189 39.83 54.51 6.41
CA LYS A 189 40.11 54.99 7.78
C LYS A 189 40.06 53.83 8.79
N ASN A 190 41.20 53.56 9.41
CA ASN A 190 41.36 52.64 10.54
C ASN A 190 40.55 53.15 11.75
N PHE A 191 39.63 52.34 12.27
CA PHE A 191 38.93 52.62 13.51
C PHE A 191 39.74 52.12 14.71
N THR A 192 40.15 53.06 15.58
CA THR A 192 40.74 52.78 16.90
C THR A 192 39.67 52.87 17.99
N ASN A 193 39.94 52.24 19.14
CA ASN A 193 39.03 52.05 20.29
C ASN A 193 38.42 53.31 20.94
N SER A 194 38.74 54.53 20.48
CA SER A 194 38.15 55.76 21.04
C SER A 194 36.82 56.17 20.40
N ASN A 195 36.44 55.61 19.25
CA ASN A 195 35.21 56.03 18.53
C ASN A 195 33.96 55.21 18.88
N ILE A 196 34.04 54.26 19.82
CA ILE A 196 32.91 53.42 20.24
C ILE A 196 32.06 54.09 21.33
N LEU A 197 32.64 55.01 22.11
CA LEU A 197 31.96 55.63 23.25
C LEU A 197 30.94 56.70 22.85
N ASP A 198 31.08 57.33 21.69
CA ASP A 198 30.15 58.36 21.20
C ASP A 198 28.88 57.79 20.54
N TYR A 199 28.87 56.49 20.19
CA TYR A 199 27.67 55.82 19.62
C TYR A 199 26.74 55.22 20.70
N CYS A 200 27.19 55.17 21.95
CA CYS A 200 26.45 54.51 23.05
C CYS A 200 25.84 55.47 24.07
N GLY A 201 25.75 56.77 23.76
CA GLY A 201 24.86 57.72 24.43
C GLY A 201 24.78 57.65 25.96
N ARG A 202 25.92 57.62 26.66
CA ARG A 202 25.96 57.86 28.11
C ARG A 202 26.60 59.20 28.41
N HIS A 203 25.76 60.17 28.76
CA HIS A 203 26.18 61.28 29.60
C HIS A 203 25.96 60.88 31.06
N ASP A 204 27.05 60.73 31.80
CA ASP A 204 27.01 60.75 33.26
C ASP A 204 26.68 62.19 33.70
N ASN A 205 25.52 62.38 34.32
CA ASN A 205 25.35 63.20 35.52
C ASN A 205 23.89 63.17 36.02
N ASP A 206 23.79 63.29 37.33
CA ASP A 206 22.65 63.67 38.16
C ASP A 206 21.82 62.55 38.82
N GLU A 207 22.09 62.45 40.13
CA GLU A 207 21.29 61.91 41.21
C GLU A 207 19.84 62.43 41.17
N TYR A 208 18.84 61.54 41.06
CA TYR A 208 17.51 61.80 41.59
C TYR A 208 16.89 60.53 42.16
N PHE A 209 16.75 60.53 43.49
CA PHE A 209 15.86 59.66 44.25
C PHE A 209 14.41 59.83 43.78
N TYR A 210 13.69 58.74 43.52
CA TYR A 210 12.23 58.71 43.58
C TYR A 210 11.73 57.50 44.36
N ASN A 211 10.80 57.79 45.28
CA ASN A 211 10.17 56.92 46.26
C ASN A 211 9.25 55.85 45.63
N ASP A 212 9.17 54.70 46.29
CA ASP A 212 8.42 53.49 45.93
C ASP A 212 6.87 53.59 45.97
N GLU A 213 6.26 54.79 46.01
CA GLU A 213 4.79 54.93 46.12
C GLU A 213 4.07 55.53 44.89
N GLU A 214 4.77 55.98 43.85
CA GLU A 214 4.12 56.53 42.63
C GLU A 214 4.08 55.60 41.39
N CYS A 215 4.73 54.42 41.43
CA CYS A 215 4.67 53.44 40.32
C CYS A 215 3.42 52.53 40.31
N ALA A 216 2.46 52.73 41.22
CA ALA A 216 1.26 51.89 41.31
C ALA A 216 0.09 52.33 40.40
N SER A 217 0.23 53.39 39.60
CA SER A 217 -0.90 53.98 38.86
C SER A 217 -0.87 53.87 37.33
N ILE A 218 0.14 53.23 36.73
CA ILE A 218 0.21 53.05 35.27
C ILE A 218 0.64 51.61 34.91
N ILE A 219 -0.28 50.66 35.06
CA ILE A 219 -0.18 49.31 34.50
C ILE A 219 -1.49 49.01 33.76
N PRO A 220 -1.48 48.76 32.43
CA PRO A 220 -2.65 48.22 31.76
C PRO A 220 -2.86 46.78 32.26
N ARG A 221 -3.99 46.55 32.93
CA ARG A 221 -4.42 45.21 33.38
C ARG A 221 -4.49 44.25 32.20
N SER A 222 -3.89 43.08 32.34
CA SER A 222 -4.00 41.96 31.41
C SER A 222 -5.47 41.54 31.20
N ARG A 223 -5.88 41.35 29.94
CA ARG A 223 -7.24 40.99 29.46
C ARG A 223 -7.74 39.58 29.86
N ARG A 224 -7.41 39.10 31.06
CA ARG A 224 -7.96 37.85 31.64
C ARG A 224 -8.94 38.08 32.79
N GLU A 225 -9.30 39.32 33.11
CA GLU A 225 -10.24 39.67 34.19
C GLU A 225 -11.61 40.23 33.72
N THR A 226 -11.97 40.13 32.44
CA THR A 226 -13.25 40.69 31.93
C THR A 226 -14.38 39.70 31.72
N TYR A 227 -14.30 38.47 32.25
CA TYR A 227 -15.43 37.53 32.21
C TYR A 227 -15.75 36.83 33.53
N PHE A 228 -15.59 37.51 34.67
CA PHE A 228 -16.29 37.15 35.91
C PHE A 228 -16.42 38.38 36.80
N HIS A 229 -17.29 39.33 36.41
CA HIS A 229 -18.05 40.23 37.29
C HIS A 229 -18.75 41.27 36.40
N ASP A 230 -19.86 40.85 35.77
CA ASP A 230 -21.06 41.68 35.52
C ASP A 230 -22.12 40.82 34.79
N VAL A 231 -22.58 39.76 35.45
CA VAL A 231 -23.92 39.19 35.23
C VAL A 231 -24.50 38.76 36.58
N GLU A 232 -24.54 39.67 37.55
CA GLU A 232 -25.53 39.65 38.62
C GLU A 232 -26.47 40.83 38.44
N SER A 233 -27.27 40.79 37.37
CA SER A 233 -28.61 41.41 37.28
C SER A 233 -29.07 41.44 35.81
N LYS A 234 -29.59 40.31 35.35
CA LYS A 234 -30.71 40.22 34.38
C LYS A 234 -31.13 38.76 34.26
N SER A 235 -31.62 38.25 35.39
CA SER A 235 -32.37 37.01 35.47
C SER A 235 -33.80 37.26 34.97
N SER A 236 -34.04 37.17 33.65
CA SER A 236 -35.39 36.92 33.12
C SER A 236 -35.44 36.70 31.61
N GLU A 237 -34.51 35.95 30.99
CA GLU A 237 -34.67 35.56 29.57
C GLU A 237 -33.72 34.41 29.19
N LYS A 238 -33.91 33.22 29.77
CA LYS A 238 -33.18 31.99 29.35
C LYS A 238 -34.05 30.71 29.34
N PRO A 239 -35.16 30.67 28.58
CA PRO A 239 -35.60 29.41 27.97
C PRO A 239 -35.30 29.32 26.46
N GLU A 240 -35.12 30.45 25.75
CA GLU A 240 -35.04 30.43 24.28
C GLU A 240 -33.65 30.11 23.71
N LEU A 241 -32.56 30.49 24.39
CA LEU A 241 -31.19 30.18 23.95
C LEU A 241 -30.86 28.68 23.99
N LEU A 242 -31.54 27.88 24.83
CA LEU A 242 -31.29 26.45 24.95
C LEU A 242 -32.02 25.63 23.86
N ASN A 243 -33.10 26.19 23.28
CA ASN A 243 -33.83 25.63 22.13
C ASN A 243 -33.12 25.83 20.78
N ARG A 244 -31.93 26.47 20.77
CA ARG A 244 -31.19 26.85 19.56
C ARG A 244 -30.25 25.77 19.01
N PHE A 245 -30.05 24.66 19.72
CA PHE A 245 -29.29 23.51 19.22
C PHE A 245 -30.16 22.72 18.22
N THR A 246 -30.15 23.16 16.96
CA THR A 246 -30.99 22.64 15.87
C THR A 246 -30.57 21.23 15.43
N SER A 247 -31.45 20.51 14.72
CA SER A 247 -31.12 19.27 14.00
C SER A 247 -29.96 19.44 13.00
N LYS A 248 -29.68 20.68 12.59
CA LYS A 248 -28.61 21.00 11.64
C LYS A 248 -27.22 21.00 12.26
N LEU A 249 -27.07 21.47 13.51
CA LEU A 249 -25.81 21.29 14.24
C LEU A 249 -25.48 19.81 14.42
N LEU A 250 -26.47 18.98 14.76
CA LEU A 250 -26.29 17.53 14.83
C LEU A 250 -25.84 16.98 13.47
N THR A 251 -26.37 17.51 12.37
CA THR A 251 -25.95 17.15 11.01
C THR A 251 -24.49 17.53 10.75
N ILE A 252 -24.02 18.70 11.20
CA ILE A 252 -22.62 19.14 11.04
C ILE A 252 -21.67 18.28 11.86
N ILE A 253 -22.03 17.98 13.11
CA ILE A 253 -21.25 17.09 13.96
C ILE A 253 -21.20 15.69 13.33
N GLU A 254 -22.31 15.18 12.78
CA GLU A 254 -22.32 13.92 12.06
C GLU A 254 -21.48 13.95 10.79
N GLN A 255 -21.40 15.09 10.10
CA GLN A 255 -20.56 15.28 8.92
C GLN A 255 -19.07 15.15 9.27
N LEU A 256 -18.62 15.55 10.46
CA LEU A 256 -17.22 15.39 10.89
C LEU A 256 -16.73 13.93 10.78
N GLY A 257 -17.63 12.95 10.91
CA GLY A 257 -17.28 11.53 10.77
C GLY A 257 -17.10 11.06 9.34
N ARG A 258 -17.34 11.94 8.36
CA ARG A 258 -17.33 11.67 6.91
C ARG A 258 -16.42 12.62 6.13
N VAL A 259 -15.94 13.69 6.74
CA VAL A 259 -15.03 14.62 6.07
C VAL A 259 -13.63 14.03 5.92
N PRO A 260 -12.88 14.38 4.87
CA PRO A 260 -11.48 14.00 4.74
C PRO A 260 -10.64 14.61 5.87
N ILE A 261 -9.77 13.80 6.46
CA ILE A 261 -8.69 14.22 7.34
C ILE A 261 -7.41 14.22 6.48
N SER A 262 -6.60 15.27 6.50
CA SER A 262 -5.36 15.33 5.72
C SER A 262 -4.19 15.72 6.60
N PHE A 263 -3.04 15.08 6.41
CA PHE A 263 -1.80 15.42 7.10
C PHE A 263 -0.83 16.05 6.09
N TYR A 264 -0.11 17.07 6.55
CA TYR A 264 0.88 17.79 5.74
C TYR A 264 2.08 18.16 6.61
N ASN A 265 3.22 18.34 5.96
CA ASN A 265 4.40 18.83 6.65
C ASN A 265 4.18 20.26 7.15
N ASP A 266 4.41 20.49 8.43
CA ASP A 266 4.29 21.78 9.13
C ASP A 266 5.06 22.93 8.46
N ALA A 267 6.32 22.72 8.06
CA ALA A 267 7.13 23.75 7.40
C ALA A 267 6.57 24.16 6.03
N THR A 268 6.07 23.18 5.27
CA THR A 268 5.38 23.42 4.01
C THR A 268 4.10 24.22 4.23
N CYS A 269 3.30 23.84 5.23
CA CYS A 269 2.08 24.53 5.59
C CYS A 269 2.35 25.97 6.04
N LEU A 270 3.37 26.18 6.88
CA LEU A 270 3.79 27.51 7.29
C LEU A 270 4.10 28.39 6.07
N GLY A 271 4.96 27.91 5.16
CA GLY A 271 5.38 28.69 4.00
C GLY A 271 4.20 29.10 3.12
N LEU A 272 3.26 28.19 2.88
CA LEU A 272 2.06 28.49 2.11
C LEU A 272 1.12 29.47 2.81
N GLY A 273 0.86 29.27 4.11
CA GLY A 273 0.01 30.17 4.88
C GLY A 273 0.59 31.59 4.99
N GLU A 274 1.92 31.71 5.10
CA GLU A 274 2.59 33.01 5.08
C GLU A 274 2.66 33.64 3.70
N ALA A 275 2.74 32.86 2.62
CA ALA A 275 2.78 33.37 1.26
C ALA A 275 1.50 34.11 0.85
N ILE A 276 0.35 33.77 1.46
CA ILE A 276 -0.94 34.43 1.21
C ILE A 276 -1.29 35.51 2.25
N ASN A 277 -0.38 35.76 3.21
CA ASN A 277 -0.53 36.82 4.19
C ASN A 277 -0.36 38.19 3.52
N ASP A 278 -1.14 39.19 3.93
CA ASP A 278 -1.21 40.51 3.27
C ASP A 278 0.16 41.20 3.17
N TYR A 279 1.07 40.91 4.11
CA TYR A 279 2.43 41.46 4.16
C TYR A 279 3.41 40.83 3.15
N ASN A 280 3.18 39.58 2.75
CA ASN A 280 4.14 38.78 2.00
C ASN A 280 3.66 38.43 0.58
N GLN A 281 2.40 38.73 0.24
CA GLN A 281 1.77 38.37 -1.04
C GLN A 281 2.49 38.91 -2.29
N ASP A 282 3.29 39.97 -2.16
CA ASP A 282 4.04 40.59 -3.26
C ASP A 282 5.34 39.84 -3.59
N TYR A 283 5.84 38.97 -2.71
CA TYR A 283 7.04 38.18 -2.93
C TYR A 283 6.71 36.91 -3.71
N LYS A 284 7.42 36.69 -4.82
CA LYS A 284 7.20 35.51 -5.67
C LYS A 284 8.06 34.34 -5.25
N ARG A 285 9.32 34.58 -4.89
CA ARG A 285 10.29 33.54 -4.51
C ARG A 285 10.56 33.59 -3.02
N ILE A 286 9.94 32.68 -2.28
CA ILE A 286 9.97 32.62 -0.82
C ILE A 286 10.69 31.34 -0.38
N LEU A 287 11.63 31.48 0.55
CA LEU A 287 12.23 30.38 1.31
C LEU A 287 11.71 30.43 2.74
N ALA A 288 10.82 29.52 3.13
CA ALA A 288 10.34 29.46 4.51
C ALA A 288 11.08 28.38 5.30
N LEU A 289 11.42 28.68 6.55
CA LEU A 289 12.19 27.85 7.48
C LEU A 289 11.44 27.70 8.80
N THR A 290 11.42 26.47 9.34
CA THR A 290 10.98 26.17 10.70
C THR A 290 12.18 25.74 11.53
N LEU A 291 12.50 26.53 12.56
CA LEU A 291 13.58 26.28 13.51
C LEU A 291 12.98 25.80 14.83
N GLY A 292 13.05 24.50 15.10
CA GLY A 292 12.50 23.89 16.31
C GLY A 292 13.32 22.69 16.75
N SER A 293 12.64 21.66 17.26
CA SER A 293 13.26 20.36 17.55
C SER A 293 13.94 19.75 16.33
N SER A 294 13.42 20.05 15.14
CA SER A 294 14.02 19.78 13.83
C SER A 294 14.18 21.07 13.02
N PHE A 295 14.99 20.98 11.97
CA PHE A 295 15.14 21.98 10.92
C PHE A 295 14.20 21.61 9.76
N GLY A 296 13.27 22.50 9.42
CA GLY A 296 12.37 22.32 8.27
C GLY A 296 12.46 23.48 7.30
N SER A 297 12.12 23.23 6.03
CA SER A 297 12.19 24.25 4.99
C SER A 297 11.26 23.96 3.83
N VAL A 298 10.84 25.00 3.10
CA VAL A 298 10.13 24.90 1.83
C VAL A 298 10.52 26.04 0.90
N PHE A 299 10.63 25.74 -0.40
CA PHE A 299 10.82 26.71 -1.48
C PHE A 299 9.50 26.94 -2.21
N ILE A 300 9.11 28.20 -2.37
CA ILE A 300 7.86 28.60 -3.03
C ILE A 300 8.20 29.57 -4.16
N ASP A 301 7.72 29.31 -5.38
CA ASP A 301 7.83 30.23 -6.52
C ASP A 301 6.44 30.47 -7.11
N GLN A 302 5.99 31.74 -7.10
CA GLN A 302 4.66 32.17 -7.56
C GLN A 302 3.50 31.45 -6.86
N GLY A 303 3.68 31.14 -5.58
CA GLY A 303 2.67 30.44 -4.76
C GLY A 303 2.70 28.91 -4.90
N GLU A 304 3.56 28.35 -5.75
CA GLU A 304 3.69 26.91 -5.96
C GLU A 304 4.91 26.35 -5.20
N ILE A 305 4.75 25.16 -4.60
CA ILE A 305 5.86 24.47 -3.91
C ILE A 305 6.84 23.91 -4.94
N ILE A 306 8.11 24.27 -4.81
CA ILE A 306 9.18 23.81 -5.69
C ILE A 306 9.94 22.67 -5.02
N ARG A 307 9.76 21.44 -5.55
CA ARG A 307 10.40 20.23 -5.02
C ARG A 307 11.60 19.75 -5.84
N ASN A 308 11.51 19.81 -7.17
CA ASN A 308 12.51 19.23 -8.07
C ASN A 308 12.79 20.21 -9.21
N ARG A 309 13.66 21.18 -8.96
CA ARG A 309 14.16 22.16 -9.95
C ARG A 309 15.66 22.34 -9.73
N GLU A 310 16.40 22.67 -10.78
CA GLU A 310 17.87 22.73 -10.74
C GLU A 310 18.44 23.74 -9.72
N ASP A 311 17.64 24.73 -9.32
CA ASP A 311 18.01 25.79 -8.38
C ASP A 311 17.53 25.56 -6.93
N VAL A 312 16.97 24.38 -6.63
CA VAL A 312 16.60 23.96 -5.27
C VAL A 312 17.25 22.60 -4.92
N PRO A 313 17.44 22.29 -3.63
CA PRO A 313 17.88 20.96 -3.21
C PRO A 313 16.87 19.87 -3.62
N LEU A 314 17.33 18.61 -3.60
CA LEU A 314 16.47 17.44 -3.84
C LEU A 314 15.24 17.49 -2.91
N ASN A 315 14.04 17.27 -3.47
CA ASN A 315 12.75 17.38 -2.79
C ASN A 315 12.38 18.78 -2.27
N GLY A 316 13.18 19.81 -2.52
CA GLY A 316 12.91 21.19 -2.09
C GLY A 316 13.02 21.37 -0.58
N VAL A 317 13.91 20.62 0.07
CA VAL A 317 14.11 20.65 1.53
C VAL A 317 15.59 20.73 1.89
N LEU A 318 15.90 21.35 3.03
CA LEU A 318 17.28 21.63 3.47
C LEU A 318 17.74 20.74 4.62
N TRP A 319 16.83 20.08 5.35
CA TRP A 319 17.16 19.35 6.58
C TRP A 319 18.16 18.22 6.38
N ASN A 320 18.09 17.53 5.23
CA ASN A 320 18.94 16.41 4.85
C ASN A 320 20.15 16.84 4.01
N CYS A 321 20.33 18.13 3.74
CA CYS A 321 21.49 18.61 3.01
C CYS A 321 22.76 18.35 3.84
N PRO A 322 23.84 17.84 3.23
CA PRO A 322 25.12 17.71 3.90
C PRO A 322 25.59 19.07 4.40
N TYR A 323 25.96 19.16 5.68
CA TYR A 323 26.65 20.33 6.22
C TYR A 323 28.16 20.11 6.15
N ASP A 324 28.62 18.91 6.50
CA ASP A 324 29.99 18.44 6.33
C ASP A 324 30.01 16.96 5.89
N GLN A 325 31.18 16.30 5.93
CA GLN A 325 31.32 14.90 5.51
C GLN A 325 30.55 13.89 6.39
N ASN A 326 30.22 14.26 7.62
CA ASN A 326 29.70 13.34 8.65
C ASN A 326 28.35 13.78 9.23
N SER A 327 27.81 14.94 8.86
CA SER A 327 26.58 15.50 9.43
C SER A 327 25.70 16.20 8.40
N ILE A 328 24.41 16.30 8.73
CA ILE A 328 23.40 16.98 7.92
C ILE A 328 22.97 18.30 8.58
N ALA A 329 22.30 19.16 7.82
CA ALA A 329 21.84 20.46 8.28
C ALA A 329 20.96 20.39 9.56
N ASP A 330 20.11 19.37 9.69
CA ASP A 330 19.28 19.19 10.90
C ASP A 330 20.10 18.99 12.19
N ASP A 331 21.29 18.39 12.11
CA ASP A 331 22.17 18.20 13.26
C ASP A 331 22.69 19.55 13.79
N TRP A 332 22.75 20.57 12.94
CA TRP A 332 23.27 21.90 13.24
C TRP A 332 22.19 22.94 13.50
N PHE A 333 21.07 22.90 12.76
CA PHE A 333 20.07 23.98 12.72
C PHE A 333 18.75 23.62 13.41
N SER A 334 18.86 22.82 14.46
CA SER A 334 17.78 22.46 15.39
C SER A 334 18.10 22.93 16.81
N VAL A 335 17.14 22.82 17.74
CA VAL A 335 17.37 23.01 19.18
C VAL A 335 18.53 22.15 19.68
N ARG A 336 18.66 20.92 19.16
CA ARG A 336 19.77 20.02 19.45
C ARG A 336 21.11 20.60 19.00
N GLY A 337 21.17 21.15 17.79
CA GLY A 337 22.37 21.80 17.26
C GLY A 337 22.80 23.01 18.11
N LEU A 338 21.85 23.87 18.49
CA LEU A 338 22.10 25.00 19.39
C LEU A 338 22.66 24.55 20.75
N ILE A 339 22.07 23.53 21.35
CA ILE A 339 22.53 22.96 22.63
C ILE A 339 23.95 22.40 22.48
N ASN A 340 24.27 21.73 21.38
CA ASN A 340 25.60 21.18 21.12
C ASN A 340 26.65 22.29 20.97
N VAL A 341 26.33 23.38 20.26
CA VAL A 341 27.20 24.57 20.18
C VAL A 341 27.49 25.12 21.58
N TYR A 342 26.46 25.26 22.42
CA TYR A 342 26.64 25.70 23.81
C TYR A 342 27.51 24.75 24.64
N LYS A 343 27.27 23.43 24.53
CA LYS A 343 28.07 22.40 25.23
C LYS A 343 29.54 22.42 24.81
N LYS A 344 29.85 22.59 23.52
CA LYS A 344 31.22 22.75 23.03
C LYS A 344 31.89 24.00 23.59
N LEU A 345 31.17 25.14 23.60
CA LEU A 345 31.70 26.38 24.19
C LEU A 345 31.97 26.25 25.69
N LEU A 346 31.14 25.51 26.45
CA LEU A 346 31.40 25.21 27.86
C LEU A 346 32.69 24.40 28.06
N ARG A 347 33.05 23.55 27.10
CA ARG A 347 34.29 22.77 27.10
C ARG A 347 35.49 23.53 26.56
N SER A 348 35.31 24.81 26.19
CA SER A 348 36.33 25.61 25.49
C SER A 348 36.78 25.00 24.14
N GLU A 349 35.94 24.15 23.55
CA GLU A 349 36.13 23.63 22.20
C GLU A 349 35.65 24.67 21.18
N SER A 350 36.34 24.77 20.04
CA SER A 350 35.86 25.62 18.94
C SER A 350 34.67 24.92 18.26
N PRO A 351 33.48 25.54 18.21
CA PRO A 351 32.37 25.03 17.40
C PRO A 351 32.63 25.16 15.89
N ASP A 352 33.67 25.92 15.52
CA ASP A 352 34.00 26.41 14.17
C ASP A 352 35.23 25.71 13.57
N ASP A 353 35.67 24.58 14.13
CA ASP A 353 36.88 23.89 13.67
C ASP A 353 36.63 23.18 12.31
N SER A 354 37.02 23.89 11.25
CA SER A 354 36.98 23.48 9.85
C SER A 354 37.88 22.27 9.49
N SER A 355 38.55 21.63 10.46
CA SER A 355 39.43 20.49 10.24
C SER A 355 38.72 19.14 10.04
N GLY A 356 37.38 19.09 10.19
CA GLY A 356 36.58 17.88 9.98
C GLY A 356 36.78 16.76 11.02
N THR A 357 37.51 17.04 12.11
CA THR A 357 37.88 16.03 13.12
C THR A 357 37.00 16.05 14.39
N SER A 358 36.19 17.10 14.61
CA SER A 358 35.32 17.22 15.79
C SER A 358 33.85 17.01 15.43
N SER A 359 33.41 15.74 15.50
CA SER A 359 32.00 15.37 15.32
C SER A 359 31.05 16.25 16.17
N MET A 360 29.96 16.76 15.57
CA MET A 360 28.86 17.40 16.31
C MET A 360 28.08 16.40 17.18
N THR A 361 28.20 15.10 16.87
CA THR A 361 27.63 14.02 17.64
C THR A 361 28.58 13.66 18.78
N LEU A 362 28.17 13.99 20.01
CA LEU A 362 28.75 13.41 21.22
C LEU A 362 28.60 11.88 21.18
N SER A 363 29.58 11.14 21.69
CA SER A 363 29.45 9.68 21.83
C SER A 363 28.30 9.33 22.78
N THR A 364 27.70 8.14 22.63
CA THR A 364 26.58 7.67 23.47
C THR A 364 26.90 7.72 24.97
N ASP A 365 28.16 7.45 25.34
CA ASP A 365 28.62 7.49 26.73
C ASP A 365 28.75 8.93 27.26
N GLU A 366 29.08 9.90 26.41
CA GLU A 366 29.17 11.33 26.76
C GLU A 366 27.80 12.03 26.84
N GLN A 367 26.79 11.52 26.13
CA GLN A 367 25.40 11.99 26.24
C GLN A 367 24.80 11.56 27.58
N GLN A 368 25.01 10.31 28.00
CA GLN A 368 24.46 9.77 29.24
C GLN A 368 25.09 10.38 30.51
N GLN A 369 26.38 10.75 30.48
CA GLN A 369 27.10 11.22 31.66
C GLN A 369 26.77 12.67 32.08
N TYR A 370 26.14 13.47 31.21
CA TYR A 370 25.84 14.89 31.45
C TYR A 370 24.34 15.23 31.59
N ASP A 371 23.44 14.35 31.15
CA ASP A 371 22.00 14.55 31.31
C ASP A 371 21.55 14.44 32.79
N ASP A 372 22.39 13.89 33.67
CA ASP A 372 22.07 13.70 35.10
C ASP A 372 22.19 14.96 35.98
N ASN A 373 22.70 16.10 35.49
CA ASN A 373 22.92 17.28 36.35
C ASN A 373 22.39 18.65 35.87
N LEU A 374 21.93 18.82 34.62
CA LEU A 374 21.23 20.04 34.18
C LEU A 374 20.39 19.75 32.92
N SER A 375 19.07 19.90 33.01
CA SER A 375 18.16 19.83 31.86
C SER A 375 18.30 21.09 30.97
N ILE A 376 19.33 21.15 30.14
CA ILE A 376 19.57 22.25 29.19
C ILE A 376 18.58 22.13 28.03
N ASN A 377 17.68 23.10 27.88
CA ASN A 377 16.77 23.26 26.73
C ASN A 377 16.86 24.69 26.15
N GLU A 378 16.12 24.96 25.08
CA GLU A 378 16.12 26.27 24.41
C GLU A 378 15.67 27.40 25.36
N GLN A 379 14.65 27.17 26.19
CA GLN A 379 14.17 28.15 27.16
C GLN A 379 15.22 28.47 28.24
N TYR A 380 15.95 27.45 28.68
CA TYR A 380 17.07 27.60 29.62
C TYR A 380 18.19 28.46 29.01
N LEU A 381 18.59 28.15 27.77
CA LEU A 381 19.62 28.91 27.06
C LEU A 381 19.19 30.35 26.78
N ALA A 382 17.95 30.55 26.35
CA ALA A 382 17.35 31.86 26.14
C ALA A 382 17.40 32.70 27.42
N ARG A 383 16.96 32.13 28.54
CA ARG A 383 16.99 32.78 29.86
C ARG A 383 18.41 33.13 30.30
N ARG A 384 19.39 32.24 30.06
CA ARG A 384 20.81 32.49 30.35
C ARG A 384 21.34 33.66 29.51
N ALA A 385 21.06 33.65 28.21
CA ALA A 385 21.48 34.72 27.30
C ALA A 385 20.84 36.07 27.67
N SER A 386 19.53 36.11 27.95
CA SER A 386 18.82 37.31 28.41
C SER A 386 19.33 37.83 29.76
N ASN A 387 19.88 36.95 30.61
CA ASN A 387 20.53 37.33 31.86
C ASN A 387 22.01 37.71 31.71
N GLY A 388 22.52 37.81 30.47
CA GLY A 388 23.90 38.25 30.19
C GLY A 388 24.97 37.16 30.27
N ASP A 389 24.62 35.86 30.22
CA ASP A 389 25.62 34.78 30.12
C ASP A 389 26.38 34.88 28.78
N PRO A 390 27.69 35.22 28.79
CA PRO A 390 28.45 35.42 27.56
C PRO A 390 28.57 34.14 26.72
N ILE A 391 28.52 32.96 27.35
CA ILE A 391 28.61 31.68 26.63
C ILE A 391 27.30 31.41 25.89
N ALA A 392 26.15 31.67 26.53
CA ALA A 392 24.84 31.46 25.92
C ALA A 392 24.59 32.45 24.77
N ILE A 393 24.92 33.73 24.96
CA ILE A 393 24.87 34.74 23.90
C ILE A 393 25.73 34.32 22.71
N LYS A 394 26.97 33.90 22.98
CA LYS A 394 27.90 33.44 21.93
C LYS A 394 27.40 32.19 21.21
N ALA A 395 26.69 31.29 21.89
CA ALA A 395 26.10 30.11 21.26
C ALA A 395 25.02 30.49 20.23
N PHE A 396 24.12 31.42 20.57
CA PHE A 396 23.12 31.94 19.63
C PHE A 396 23.75 32.67 18.44
N GLN A 397 24.75 33.51 18.69
CA GLN A 397 25.48 34.21 17.62
C GLN A 397 26.17 33.23 16.67
N ILE A 398 26.87 32.22 17.20
CA ILE A 398 27.51 31.19 16.36
C ILE A 398 26.46 30.43 15.57
N PHE A 399 25.38 29.98 16.21
CA PHE A 399 24.29 29.29 15.52
C PHE A 399 23.70 30.12 14.37
N ALA A 400 23.38 31.40 14.61
CA ALA A 400 22.86 32.33 13.61
C ALA A 400 23.83 32.54 12.44
N ARG A 401 25.12 32.73 12.73
CA ARG A 401 26.17 32.90 11.73
C ARG A 401 26.33 31.66 10.85
N LEU A 402 26.38 30.47 11.46
CA LEU A 402 26.50 29.21 10.72
C LEU A 402 25.25 28.94 9.86
N LEU A 403 24.06 29.24 10.39
CA LEU A 403 22.82 29.14 9.62
C LEU A 403 22.85 30.07 8.41
N GLY A 404 23.23 31.33 8.60
CA GLY A 404 23.37 32.29 7.51
C GLY A 404 24.35 31.82 6.43
N GLN A 405 25.52 31.31 6.84
CA GLN A 405 26.53 30.75 5.93
C GLN A 405 26.00 29.57 5.12
N PHE A 406 25.30 28.65 5.78
CA PHE A 406 24.70 27.49 5.14
C PHE A 406 23.60 27.86 4.14
N LEU A 407 22.79 28.89 4.42
CA LEU A 407 21.67 29.28 3.56
C LEU A 407 22.10 30.02 2.28
N ILE A 408 23.23 30.74 2.30
CA ILE A 408 23.66 31.61 1.18
C ILE A 408 23.68 30.92 -0.19
N PRO A 409 24.26 29.71 -0.37
CA PRO A 409 24.25 29.03 -1.66
C PRO A 409 22.83 28.79 -2.19
N TYR A 410 21.90 28.42 -1.32
CA TYR A 410 20.52 28.12 -1.68
C TYR A 410 19.70 29.39 -1.95
N ILE A 411 19.91 30.44 -1.16
CA ILE A 411 19.31 31.77 -1.38
C ILE A 411 19.69 32.28 -2.76
N ASN A 412 20.97 32.19 -3.11
CA ASN A 412 21.50 32.74 -4.35
C ASN A 412 21.11 31.90 -5.57
N ALA A 413 21.15 30.56 -5.46
CA ALA A 413 20.69 29.67 -6.52
C ALA A 413 19.19 29.89 -6.80
N PHE A 414 18.36 29.86 -5.76
CA PHE A 414 16.91 30.03 -5.90
C PHE A 414 16.51 31.48 -6.23
N HIS A 415 17.41 32.46 -6.10
CA HIS A 415 17.07 33.88 -6.16
C HIS A 415 15.92 34.24 -5.20
N ALA A 416 16.04 33.79 -3.94
CA ALA A 416 15.03 34.08 -2.92
C ALA A 416 14.87 35.60 -2.73
N GLN A 417 13.63 36.06 -2.72
CA GLN A 417 13.27 37.46 -2.48
C GLN A 417 12.92 37.68 -1.00
N LEU A 418 12.39 36.65 -0.34
CA LEU A 418 12.00 36.64 1.05
C LEU A 418 12.42 35.33 1.71
N ILE A 419 12.99 35.43 2.91
CA ILE A 419 13.17 34.31 3.83
C ILE A 419 12.18 34.47 4.97
N ILE A 420 11.40 33.45 5.25
CA ILE A 420 10.45 33.44 6.37
C ILE A 420 10.97 32.49 7.44
N ILE A 421 11.02 32.93 8.69
CA ILE A 421 11.47 32.10 9.81
C ILE A 421 10.34 31.95 10.83
N SER A 422 10.12 30.71 11.28
CA SER A 422 9.19 30.34 12.35
C SER A 422 9.71 29.14 13.16
N GLY A 423 8.88 28.51 14.00
CA GLY A 423 9.21 27.37 14.87
C GLY A 423 9.51 27.76 16.32
N ASN A 424 9.87 26.82 17.21
CA ASN A 424 10.06 27.14 18.63
C ASN A 424 11.25 28.09 18.91
N LEU A 425 12.32 28.02 18.12
CA LEU A 425 13.45 28.96 18.21
C LEU A 425 13.08 30.37 17.72
N SER A 426 11.90 30.53 17.12
CA SER A 426 11.38 31.83 16.71
C SER A 426 11.10 32.73 17.93
N GLN A 427 10.75 32.16 19.09
CA GLN A 427 10.46 32.92 20.31
C GLN A 427 11.68 33.70 20.83
N VAL A 428 12.87 33.34 20.36
CA VAL A 428 14.16 33.97 20.71
C VAL A 428 14.79 34.67 19.52
N TRP A 429 13.98 35.09 18.54
CA TRP A 429 14.42 35.79 17.34
C TRP A 429 15.37 36.95 17.63
N TYR A 430 15.09 37.73 18.67
CA TYR A 430 15.93 38.86 19.11
C TYR A 430 17.39 38.47 19.45
N LEU A 431 17.69 37.17 19.67
CA LEU A 431 19.06 36.66 19.89
C LEU A 431 19.73 36.17 18.59
N LEU A 432 18.96 35.98 17.53
CA LEU A 432 19.42 35.44 16.23
C LEU A 432 19.46 36.52 15.14
N GLU A 433 18.56 37.50 15.21
CA GLU A 433 18.25 38.47 14.17
C GLU A 433 19.47 39.21 13.64
N ASP A 434 20.21 39.90 14.52
CA ASP A 434 21.32 40.76 14.13
C ASP A 434 22.39 39.97 13.38
N GLU A 435 22.86 38.86 13.95
CA GLU A 435 23.96 38.08 13.39
C GLU A 435 23.54 37.34 12.11
N LEU A 436 22.31 36.84 12.04
CA LEU A 436 21.77 36.18 10.85
C LEU A 436 21.62 37.19 9.70
N ASN A 437 21.01 38.35 9.96
CA ASN A 437 20.87 39.43 8.98
C ASN A 437 22.24 39.93 8.50
N LEU A 438 23.17 40.18 9.42
CA LEU A 438 24.53 40.60 9.08
C LEU A 438 25.25 39.56 8.22
N THR A 439 25.02 38.27 8.45
CA THR A 439 25.64 37.21 7.66
C THR A 439 25.04 37.12 6.27
N ILE A 440 23.71 37.14 6.15
CA ILE A 440 23.01 37.03 4.87
C ILE A 440 23.23 38.28 3.99
N GLN A 441 23.12 39.49 4.57
CA GLN A 441 23.25 40.76 3.84
C GLN A 441 24.66 41.00 3.25
N LYS A 442 25.70 40.32 3.78
CA LYS A 442 27.04 40.35 3.19
C LYS A 442 27.10 39.73 1.80
N PHE A 443 26.17 38.83 1.47
CA PHE A 443 26.24 37.99 0.26
C PHE A 443 24.95 37.96 -0.57
N SER A 444 23.84 38.49 -0.06
CA SER A 444 22.55 38.54 -0.77
C SER A 444 21.69 39.73 -0.31
N GLN A 445 20.84 40.26 -1.19
CA GLN A 445 19.87 41.34 -0.89
C GLN A 445 18.47 40.79 -0.56
N VAL A 446 18.40 39.60 0.05
CA VAL A 446 17.14 38.97 0.45
C VAL A 446 16.62 39.57 1.76
N GLN A 447 15.31 39.75 1.84
CA GLN A 447 14.67 40.19 3.08
C GLN A 447 14.42 38.99 4.00
N VAL A 448 14.71 39.14 5.29
CA VAL A 448 14.39 38.12 6.30
C VAL A 448 13.18 38.62 7.10
N TYR A 449 12.14 37.80 7.14
CA TYR A 449 10.88 38.07 7.82
C TYR A 449 10.61 37.02 8.88
N PHE A 450 10.10 37.49 10.01
CA PHE A 450 9.72 36.65 11.13
C PHE A 450 8.20 36.47 11.17
N SER A 451 7.72 35.23 11.13
CA SER A 451 6.29 34.94 11.18
C SER A 451 5.71 35.25 12.58
N LEU A 452 4.83 36.26 12.65
CA LEU A 452 4.06 36.60 13.85
C LEU A 452 2.81 35.71 14.02
N SER A 453 2.35 35.10 12.92
CA SER A 453 1.12 34.31 12.86
C SER A 453 1.34 32.83 13.24
N GLN A 454 2.59 32.34 13.15
CA GLN A 454 3.05 31.01 13.59
C GLN A 454 2.04 29.89 13.28
N GLY A 455 1.45 29.26 14.31
CA GLY A 455 0.54 28.13 14.14
C GLY A 455 -0.74 28.44 13.35
N LYS A 456 -1.17 29.71 13.29
CA LYS A 456 -2.29 30.12 12.41
C LYS A 456 -1.93 29.97 10.94
N SER A 457 -0.71 30.31 10.57
CA SER A 457 -0.20 30.16 9.20
C SER A 457 -0.05 28.69 8.82
N VAL A 458 0.43 27.85 9.75
CA VAL A 458 0.47 26.39 9.55
C VAL A 458 -0.94 25.84 9.30
N CYS A 459 -1.92 26.21 10.14
CA CYS A 459 -3.30 25.77 9.94
C CYS A 459 -3.84 26.21 8.57
N LEU A 460 -3.62 27.49 8.19
CA LEU A 460 -4.09 28.04 6.93
C LEU A 460 -3.47 27.34 5.71
N GLY A 461 -2.15 27.11 5.72
CA GLY A 461 -1.47 26.42 4.64
C GLY A 461 -1.75 24.91 4.58
N ALA A 462 -2.13 24.28 5.71
CA ALA A 462 -2.66 22.92 5.70
C ALA A 462 -4.03 22.86 4.99
N VAL A 463 -4.91 23.84 5.23
CA VAL A 463 -6.18 23.96 4.50
C VAL A 463 -5.96 24.25 3.02
N GLN A 464 -4.99 25.10 2.67
CA GLN A 464 -4.65 25.42 1.28
C GLN A 464 -4.24 24.20 0.45
N GLN A 465 -3.57 23.22 1.07
CA GLN A 465 -3.16 21.98 0.40
C GLN A 465 -4.26 20.93 0.31
N GLN A 466 -5.40 21.15 0.97
CA GLN A 466 -6.46 20.16 1.01
C GLN A 466 -7.09 19.97 -0.37
N SER A 467 -6.91 18.78 -0.92
CA SER A 467 -7.77 18.33 -2.02
C SER A 467 -9.17 18.09 -1.45
N LEU A 468 -10.15 18.85 -1.93
CA LEU A 468 -11.57 18.66 -1.59
C LEU A 468 -12.21 17.52 -2.40
N GLU A 469 -11.42 16.77 -3.18
CA GLU A 469 -11.91 15.58 -3.85
C GLU A 469 -12.37 14.56 -2.81
N SER A 470 -13.58 14.04 -3.00
CA SER A 470 -14.13 12.97 -2.17
C SER A 470 -13.17 11.78 -2.21
N PRO A 471 -12.93 11.06 -1.09
CA PRO A 471 -12.20 9.80 -1.14
C PRO A 471 -12.84 8.94 -2.22
N LYS A 472 -12.04 8.53 -3.22
CA LYS A 472 -12.53 7.70 -4.34
C LYS A 472 -13.23 6.49 -3.72
N HIS A 473 -14.56 6.47 -3.79
CA HIS A 473 -15.31 5.31 -3.32
C HIS A 473 -14.86 4.11 -4.14
N PHE A 474 -14.28 3.13 -3.44
CA PHE A 474 -13.76 1.90 -4.02
C PHE A 474 -14.93 1.09 -4.63
N SER A 475 -15.30 1.41 -5.87
CA SER A 475 -16.28 0.66 -6.61
C SER A 475 -15.55 -0.40 -7.45
N ARG A 476 -15.79 -1.68 -7.15
CA ARG A 476 -15.38 -2.81 -7.98
C ARG A 476 -16.17 -2.76 -9.30
N GLN A 477 -15.72 -1.96 -10.27
CA GLN A 477 -16.37 -1.81 -11.59
C GLN A 477 -16.07 -2.98 -12.51
N ILE A 478 -16.36 -4.22 -12.09
CA ILE A 478 -15.97 -5.43 -12.83
C ILE A 478 -17.13 -6.42 -12.90
N HIS A 479 -17.30 -7.05 -14.07
CA HIS A 479 -18.40 -7.96 -14.39
C HIS A 479 -18.28 -9.37 -13.79
N GLN A 480 -17.14 -9.73 -13.17
CA GLN A 480 -16.95 -11.03 -12.53
C GLN A 480 -17.35 -10.97 -11.05
N PRO A 481 -18.25 -11.84 -10.57
CA PRO A 481 -18.67 -11.85 -9.16
C PRO A 481 -17.53 -12.30 -8.23
N LEU A 482 -17.55 -11.81 -6.99
CA LEU A 482 -16.73 -12.37 -5.90
C LEU A 482 -17.16 -13.82 -5.64
N LEU A 483 -16.27 -14.59 -5.00
CA LEU A 483 -16.64 -15.92 -4.47
C LEU A 483 -17.85 -15.76 -3.52
N PRO A 484 -18.96 -16.50 -3.73
CA PRO A 484 -20.09 -16.47 -2.80
C PRO A 484 -19.68 -16.95 -1.42
N VAL A 485 -20.33 -16.42 -0.37
CA VAL A 485 -20.07 -16.86 1.01
C VAL A 485 -20.53 -18.30 1.23
N VAL A 486 -21.63 -18.70 0.59
CA VAL A 486 -22.20 -20.05 0.70
C VAL A 486 -22.36 -20.64 -0.69
N LYS A 487 -21.90 -21.86 -0.89
CA LYS A 487 -22.04 -22.57 -2.17
C LYS A 487 -23.45 -23.11 -2.34
N THR A 488 -24.00 -22.92 -3.54
CA THR A 488 -25.15 -23.71 -4.01
C THR A 488 -24.62 -24.98 -4.65
N ILE A 489 -25.03 -26.15 -4.16
CA ILE A 489 -24.55 -27.43 -4.69
C ILE A 489 -25.37 -27.79 -5.92
N ASP A 490 -24.72 -27.79 -7.08
CA ASP A 490 -25.21 -28.40 -8.31
C ASP A 490 -24.09 -29.22 -8.94
N THR A 491 -24.21 -30.55 -8.89
CA THR A 491 -23.22 -31.48 -9.45
C THR A 491 -23.53 -31.85 -10.90
N SER A 492 -24.63 -31.35 -11.47
CA SER A 492 -25.08 -31.72 -12.80
C SER A 492 -24.40 -30.93 -13.92
N LYS A 493 -23.68 -29.85 -13.60
CA LYS A 493 -23.07 -28.91 -14.56
C LYS A 493 -21.65 -28.55 -14.18
N TYR A 494 -20.93 -27.92 -15.10
CA TYR A 494 -19.60 -27.37 -14.86
C TYR A 494 -19.60 -26.43 -13.63
N ASP A 495 -18.79 -26.77 -12.63
CA ASP A 495 -18.68 -26.04 -11.38
C ASP A 495 -17.60 -24.94 -11.49
N ILE A 496 -17.99 -23.66 -11.42
CA ILE A 496 -17.01 -22.56 -11.43
C ILE A 496 -16.40 -22.27 -10.04
N TYR A 497 -16.92 -22.92 -8.98
CA TYR A 497 -16.46 -22.78 -7.60
C TYR A 497 -16.17 -24.16 -6.96
N PRO A 498 -15.28 -24.98 -7.56
CA PRO A 498 -14.95 -26.30 -7.04
C PRO A 498 -14.40 -26.17 -5.62
N SER A 499 -15.05 -26.83 -4.66
CA SER A 499 -14.77 -26.67 -3.24
C SER A 499 -14.44 -28.00 -2.58
N HIS A 500 -13.46 -28.00 -1.69
CA HIS A 500 -12.98 -29.17 -0.96
C HIS A 500 -13.45 -29.10 0.49
N GLN A 501 -14.02 -30.17 1.00
CA GLN A 501 -14.58 -30.16 2.35
C GLN A 501 -13.47 -30.24 3.39
N ILE A 502 -13.52 -29.40 4.43
CA ILE A 502 -12.59 -29.48 5.56
C ILE A 502 -12.91 -30.69 6.45
N PRO A 503 -11.91 -31.37 7.02
CA PRO A 503 -12.13 -32.57 7.84
C PRO A 503 -12.72 -32.23 9.21
N SER A 504 -12.43 -31.03 9.73
CA SER A 504 -12.80 -30.57 11.06
C SER A 504 -12.90 -29.04 11.09
N GLY A 505 -13.56 -28.50 12.12
CA GLY A 505 -13.74 -27.06 12.29
C GLY A 505 -14.95 -26.48 11.53
N SER A 506 -14.97 -25.16 11.39
CA SER A 506 -16.00 -24.41 10.69
C SER A 506 -15.43 -23.13 10.11
N ILE A 507 -16.01 -22.63 9.03
CA ILE A 507 -15.64 -21.34 8.44
C ILE A 507 -16.53 -20.27 9.06
N GLY A 508 -15.90 -19.30 9.72
CA GLY A 508 -16.56 -18.13 10.29
C GLY A 508 -16.89 -17.10 9.22
N ILE A 509 -17.97 -16.33 9.44
CA ILE A 509 -18.48 -15.33 8.50
C ILE A 509 -18.60 -13.97 9.17
N GLY A 510 -18.04 -12.96 8.50
CA GLY A 510 -18.21 -11.56 8.80
C GLY A 510 -17.37 -11.05 9.97
N HIS A 511 -17.24 -9.73 10.03
CA HIS A 511 -16.46 -9.02 11.05
C HIS A 511 -16.90 -9.32 12.48
N ARG A 512 -18.19 -9.51 12.73
CA ARG A 512 -18.70 -9.75 14.09
C ARG A 512 -18.08 -11.00 14.71
N THR A 513 -18.17 -12.15 14.02
CA THR A 513 -17.68 -13.43 14.55
C THR A 513 -16.15 -13.47 14.61
N LEU A 514 -15.49 -12.83 13.65
CA LEU A 514 -14.04 -12.65 13.64
C LEU A 514 -13.58 -11.81 14.83
N ASN A 515 -14.15 -10.62 14.99
CA ASN A 515 -13.74 -9.65 15.99
C ASN A 515 -14.06 -10.10 17.42
N GLU A 516 -15.05 -10.99 17.61
CA GLU A 516 -15.23 -11.73 18.86
C GLU A 516 -13.95 -12.49 19.24
N LYS A 517 -13.37 -13.26 18.31
CA LYS A 517 -12.12 -14.00 18.56
C LYS A 517 -10.92 -13.10 18.73
N LEU A 518 -10.81 -12.05 17.91
CA LEU A 518 -9.69 -11.11 17.99
C LEU A 518 -9.73 -10.31 19.31
N PHE A 519 -10.92 -9.93 19.77
CA PHE A 519 -11.09 -9.26 21.07
C PHE A 519 -10.54 -10.10 22.22
N ASP A 520 -10.90 -11.39 22.28
CA ASP A 520 -10.41 -12.29 23.32
C ASP A 520 -8.88 -12.41 23.30
N LEU A 521 -8.28 -12.53 22.11
CA LEU A 521 -6.82 -12.56 21.94
C LEU A 521 -6.15 -11.26 22.39
N ILE A 522 -6.72 -10.11 22.05
CA ILE A 522 -6.19 -8.80 22.45
C ILE A 522 -6.29 -8.63 23.97
N GLU A 523 -7.39 -9.05 24.60
CA GLU A 523 -7.54 -8.96 26.04
C GLU A 523 -6.52 -9.84 26.79
N GLU A 524 -6.22 -11.02 26.27
CA GLU A 524 -5.25 -11.96 26.84
C GLU A 524 -3.80 -11.53 26.60
N LYS A 525 -3.43 -11.23 25.34
CA LYS A 525 -2.03 -11.04 24.92
C LYS A 525 -1.60 -9.58 24.81
N LYS A 526 -2.53 -8.63 24.82
CA LYS A 526 -2.33 -7.18 24.63
C LYS A 526 -1.74 -6.74 23.27
N VAL A 527 -1.21 -7.66 22.49
CA VAL A 527 -0.64 -7.45 21.16
C VAL A 527 -1.25 -8.45 20.19
N LEU A 528 -1.70 -7.96 19.03
CA LEU A 528 -2.14 -8.78 17.91
C LEU A 528 -1.35 -8.42 16.66
N LEU A 529 -0.93 -9.41 15.88
CA LEU A 529 -0.25 -9.21 14.60
C LEU A 529 -1.22 -9.53 13.46
N ILE A 530 -1.36 -8.61 12.51
CA ILE A 530 -2.15 -8.81 11.29
C ILE A 530 -1.21 -8.65 10.10
N ASP A 531 -0.71 -9.77 9.62
CA ASP A 531 0.09 -9.86 8.40
C ASP A 531 -0.79 -10.27 7.22
N GLY A 532 -0.28 -10.18 6.00
CA GLY A 532 -1.07 -10.55 4.84
C GLY A 532 -0.35 -10.39 3.52
N PHE A 533 -1.03 -10.83 2.48
CA PHE A 533 -0.55 -10.77 1.10
C PHE A 533 -0.71 -9.35 0.52
N VAL A 534 0.04 -9.06 -0.55
CA VAL A 534 -0.01 -7.78 -1.27
C VAL A 534 -1.45 -7.48 -1.75
N GLY A 535 -1.85 -6.21 -1.66
CA GLY A 535 -3.20 -5.72 -1.99
C GLY A 535 -4.27 -5.88 -0.90
N THR A 536 -3.90 -6.34 0.30
CA THR A 536 -4.81 -6.43 1.45
C THR A 536 -5.23 -5.04 1.97
N TYR A 537 -6.53 -4.85 2.23
CA TYR A 537 -7.07 -3.61 2.80
C TYR A 537 -6.98 -3.59 4.34
N PHE A 538 -5.77 -3.54 4.88
CA PHE A 538 -5.52 -3.60 6.34
C PHE A 538 -6.32 -2.57 7.15
N ASN A 539 -6.48 -1.35 6.62
CA ASN A 539 -7.21 -0.26 7.29
C ASN A 539 -8.68 -0.60 7.53
N GLU A 540 -9.34 -1.32 6.62
CA GLU A 540 -10.75 -1.70 6.79
C GLU A 540 -10.90 -2.70 7.94
N TYR A 541 -10.02 -3.70 8.03
CA TYR A 541 -9.98 -4.63 9.16
C TYR A 541 -9.69 -3.89 10.47
N ALA A 542 -8.72 -2.96 10.47
CA ALA A 542 -8.36 -2.14 11.62
C ALA A 542 -9.56 -1.32 12.14
N GLN A 543 -10.29 -0.64 11.26
CA GLN A 543 -11.48 0.13 11.63
C GLN A 543 -12.57 -0.76 12.22
N GLN A 544 -12.81 -1.96 11.65
CA GLN A 544 -13.85 -2.88 12.11
C GLN A 544 -13.53 -3.49 13.48
N ILE A 545 -12.29 -3.94 13.71
CA ILE A 545 -11.89 -4.47 15.03
C ILE A 545 -11.88 -3.36 16.09
N ASN A 546 -11.44 -2.14 15.76
CA ASN A 546 -11.48 -1.03 16.71
C ASN A 546 -12.92 -0.68 17.12
N LYS A 547 -13.82 -0.58 16.14
CA LYS A 547 -15.24 -0.34 16.39
C LYS A 547 -15.80 -1.39 17.36
N TYR A 548 -15.55 -2.66 17.08
CA TYR A 548 -16.02 -3.77 17.92
C TYR A 548 -15.40 -3.72 19.33
N TYR A 549 -14.09 -3.45 19.43
CA TYR A 549 -13.37 -3.37 20.70
C TYR A 549 -13.93 -2.25 21.60
N THR A 550 -14.11 -1.06 21.04
CA THR A 550 -14.66 0.11 21.73
C THR A 550 -16.09 -0.14 22.22
N GLU A 551 -16.95 -0.73 21.38
CA GLU A 551 -18.33 -1.10 21.76
C GLU A 551 -18.36 -2.07 22.96
N LYS A 552 -17.47 -3.07 22.98
CA LYS A 552 -17.36 -4.02 24.10
C LYS A 552 -16.80 -3.42 25.38
N LYS A 553 -15.87 -2.46 25.28
CA LYS A 553 -15.30 -1.77 26.44
C LYS A 553 -16.28 -0.77 27.07
N LYS A 554 -17.05 -0.03 26.27
CA LYS A 554 -18.10 0.90 26.76
C LYS A 554 -19.17 0.21 27.63
N GLY A 555 -19.44 -1.07 27.39
CA GLY A 555 -20.37 -1.87 28.20
C GLY A 555 -19.88 -2.20 29.63
N LYS A 556 -18.59 -2.02 29.95
CA LYS A 556 -18.01 -2.26 31.27
C LYS A 556 -17.78 -0.92 31.98
N LYS A 557 -18.69 -0.54 32.90
CA LYS A 557 -18.79 0.77 33.61
C LYS A 557 -17.57 1.23 34.45
N SER A 558 -16.35 0.73 34.25
CA SER A 558 -15.23 1.00 35.16
C SER A 558 -13.88 0.98 34.47
N SER A 559 -13.51 2.06 33.78
CA SER A 559 -12.13 2.60 33.77
C SER A 559 -12.03 3.83 32.88
N SER A 560 -11.42 4.88 33.40
CA SER A 560 -11.14 6.18 32.79
C SER A 560 -9.97 6.19 31.78
N SER A 561 -9.63 5.05 31.16
CA SER A 561 -8.59 4.98 30.12
C SER A 561 -9.21 4.81 28.75
N SER A 562 -8.70 5.57 27.78
CA SER A 562 -9.18 5.62 26.40
C SER A 562 -9.40 4.21 25.82
N SER A 563 -10.64 3.92 25.39
CA SER A 563 -11.09 2.56 25.03
C SER A 563 -10.65 2.08 23.63
N SER A 564 -9.84 2.85 22.91
CA SER A 564 -9.44 2.59 21.53
C SER A 564 -8.13 1.80 21.41
N LEU A 565 -8.01 1.00 20.35
CA LEU A 565 -6.78 0.30 20.01
C LEU A 565 -5.79 1.24 19.31
N LEU A 566 -4.49 1.03 19.57
CA LEU A 566 -3.41 1.65 18.80
C LEU A 566 -3.03 0.73 17.63
N PHE A 567 -2.87 1.31 16.44
CA PHE A 567 -2.51 0.58 15.22
C PHE A 567 -1.14 1.04 14.74
N TYR A 568 -0.16 0.14 14.80
CA TYR A 568 1.17 0.37 14.27
C TYR A 568 1.30 -0.31 12.89
N ASP A 569 1.84 0.39 11.91
CA ASP A 569 1.97 -0.09 10.54
C ASP A 569 3.40 -0.56 10.25
N SER A 570 3.54 -1.73 9.63
CA SER A 570 4.84 -2.33 9.38
C SER A 570 5.73 -1.51 8.45
N ARG A 571 5.15 -0.65 7.59
CA ARG A 571 5.90 0.26 6.70
C ARG A 571 6.95 1.09 7.44
N ALA A 572 6.74 1.36 8.72
CA ALA A 572 7.68 2.11 9.55
C ALA A 572 9.06 1.45 9.71
N PHE A 573 9.16 0.13 9.55
CA PHE A 573 10.43 -0.60 9.64
C PHE A 573 10.79 -1.36 8.36
N LEU A 574 10.12 -1.08 7.24
CA LEU A 574 10.48 -1.66 5.96
C LEU A 574 11.48 -0.78 5.20
N GLN A 575 12.44 -1.42 4.54
CA GLN A 575 13.45 -0.77 3.72
C GLN A 575 13.02 -0.68 2.26
N THR A 576 11.91 0.02 2.00
CA THR A 576 11.40 0.22 0.64
C THR A 576 12.19 1.26 -0.16
N ASP A 577 13.17 1.95 0.44
CA ASP A 577 14.05 2.94 -0.18
C ASP A 577 15.55 2.55 -0.07
N SER A 578 15.85 1.27 0.16
CA SER A 578 17.23 0.78 0.28
C SER A 578 18.04 0.93 -1.02
N ASN A 579 19.37 0.88 -0.89
CA ASN A 579 20.32 0.73 -2.00
C ASN A 579 20.13 -0.57 -2.81
N LEU A 580 19.13 -1.42 -2.49
CA LEU A 580 18.81 -2.58 -3.30
C LEU A 580 18.43 -2.11 -4.70
N GLN A 581 19.22 -2.56 -5.68
CA GLN A 581 19.02 -2.29 -7.11
C GLN A 581 17.85 -3.12 -7.66
N ARG A 582 16.64 -2.93 -7.08
CA ARG A 582 15.41 -3.64 -7.47
C ARG A 582 15.08 -3.49 -8.95
N GLN A 583 15.51 -2.39 -9.57
CA GLN A 583 15.40 -2.15 -11.00
C GLN A 583 16.08 -3.24 -11.85
N ILE A 584 17.11 -3.94 -11.33
CA ILE A 584 17.76 -5.07 -12.03
C ILE A 584 16.76 -6.20 -12.33
N TYR A 585 15.81 -6.44 -11.43
CA TYR A 585 14.76 -7.45 -11.63
C TYR A 585 13.67 -6.97 -12.57
N LEU A 586 13.42 -5.67 -12.64
CA LEU A 586 12.45 -5.13 -13.60
C LEU A 586 13.06 -4.94 -15.00
N GLN A 587 14.40 -4.88 -15.12
CA GLN A 587 15.10 -4.75 -16.40
C GLN A 587 14.57 -3.56 -17.23
N ASP A 588 14.24 -3.78 -18.50
CA ASP A 588 13.71 -2.77 -19.40
C ASP A 588 12.31 -2.30 -18.96
N PRO A 589 12.12 -1.00 -18.61
CA PRO A 589 10.82 -0.48 -18.19
C PRO A 589 9.76 -0.49 -19.31
N GLN A 590 10.13 -0.66 -20.58
CA GLN A 590 9.20 -0.72 -21.72
C GLN A 590 8.71 -2.16 -22.01
N SER A 591 9.39 -3.17 -21.48
CA SER A 591 9.04 -4.58 -21.67
C SER A 591 8.13 -5.10 -20.57
N LEU A 592 7.17 -5.96 -20.90
CA LEU A 592 6.38 -6.71 -19.91
C LEU A 592 7.23 -7.69 -19.10
N PHE A 593 8.40 -8.09 -19.61
CA PHE A 593 9.25 -9.09 -18.98
C PHE A 593 10.26 -8.46 -18.02
N GLY A 594 10.60 -9.22 -16.98
CA GLY A 594 11.66 -8.94 -16.03
C GLY A 594 12.36 -10.24 -15.63
N ARG A 595 13.16 -10.15 -14.58
CA ARG A 595 13.87 -11.26 -13.95
C ARG A 595 13.25 -11.55 -12.58
N VAL A 596 12.91 -12.82 -12.32
CA VAL A 596 12.29 -13.25 -11.06
C VAL A 596 13.28 -13.06 -9.90
N ALA A 597 12.87 -12.33 -8.86
CA ALA A 597 13.66 -12.06 -7.64
C ALA A 597 13.70 -13.26 -6.69
N SER A 598 14.22 -14.38 -7.19
CA SER A 598 14.29 -15.65 -6.45
C SER A 598 15.37 -15.68 -5.37
N ASP A 599 16.36 -14.78 -5.44
CA ASP A 599 17.49 -14.66 -4.53
C ASP A 599 17.26 -13.69 -3.36
N LEU A 600 16.19 -12.88 -3.42
CA LEU A 600 15.80 -12.00 -2.32
C LEU A 600 15.00 -12.74 -1.23
N ASP A 601 15.18 -12.26 0.00
CA ASP A 601 14.56 -12.74 1.23
C ASP A 601 13.90 -11.59 1.99
N PHE A 602 12.64 -11.79 2.43
CA PHE A 602 11.86 -10.72 3.06
C PHE A 602 12.55 -10.19 4.33
N GLN A 603 13.02 -11.10 5.19
CA GLN A 603 13.60 -10.73 6.48
C GLN A 603 14.94 -9.99 6.30
N LYS A 604 15.80 -10.49 5.40
CA LYS A 604 17.16 -9.96 5.23
C LYS A 604 17.20 -8.66 4.43
N ASP A 605 16.40 -8.58 3.37
CA ASP A 605 16.53 -7.51 2.38
C ASP A 605 15.53 -6.37 2.58
N PHE A 606 14.44 -6.60 3.32
CA PHE A 606 13.35 -5.62 3.45
C PHE A 606 13.07 -5.15 4.88
N LEU A 607 13.68 -5.74 5.91
CA LEU A 607 13.53 -5.26 7.28
C LEU A 607 14.68 -4.34 7.69
N ASP A 608 14.33 -3.13 8.16
CA ASP A 608 15.26 -2.28 8.89
C ASP A 608 15.29 -2.72 10.35
N LEU A 609 16.30 -3.53 10.71
CA LEU A 609 16.43 -4.06 12.05
C LEU A 609 16.55 -2.96 13.13
N LYS A 610 17.11 -1.79 12.80
CA LYS A 610 17.20 -0.68 13.76
C LYS A 610 15.82 -0.09 14.02
N LYS A 611 15.06 0.21 12.96
CA LYS A 611 13.68 0.72 13.07
C LYS A 611 12.73 -0.31 13.69
N LEU A 612 12.89 -1.58 13.35
CA LEU A 612 12.12 -2.68 13.91
C LEU A 612 12.33 -2.76 15.44
N ASN A 613 13.58 -2.77 15.89
CA ASN A 613 13.90 -2.78 17.32
C ASN A 613 13.44 -1.49 18.03
N PHE A 614 13.55 -0.35 17.35
CA PHE A 614 13.03 0.92 17.87
C PHE A 614 11.53 0.86 18.10
N LEU A 615 10.76 0.34 17.14
CA LEU A 615 9.32 0.15 17.30
C LEU A 615 9.00 -0.80 18.47
N LYS A 616 9.68 -1.95 18.56
CA LYS A 616 9.50 -2.93 19.66
C LYS A 616 9.62 -2.28 21.04
N ASN A 617 10.56 -1.35 21.20
CA ASN A 617 10.82 -0.66 22.47
C ASN A 617 9.81 0.46 22.78
N ASN A 618 9.01 0.91 21.81
CA ASN A 618 8.10 2.06 21.93
C ASN A 618 6.61 1.69 21.79
N LEU A 619 6.27 0.39 21.76
CA LEU A 619 4.89 -0.06 21.69
C LEU A 619 4.11 0.33 22.95
N SER A 620 2.92 0.90 22.76
CA SER A 620 1.95 1.14 23.82
C SER A 620 0.78 0.17 23.71
N TYR A 621 0.35 -0.41 24.84
CA TYR A 621 -0.59 -1.54 24.87
C TYR A 621 -1.99 -1.13 25.39
N PRO A 622 -3.08 -1.79 24.97
CA PRO A 622 -3.15 -2.78 23.91
C PRO A 622 -2.96 -2.17 22.51
N CYS A 623 -2.35 -2.94 21.62
CA CYS A 623 -2.11 -2.53 20.23
C CYS A 623 -2.23 -3.67 19.22
N ILE A 624 -2.33 -3.27 17.95
CA ILE A 624 -2.30 -4.15 16.79
C ILE A 624 -1.19 -3.66 15.87
N ILE A 625 -0.34 -4.57 15.40
CA ILE A 625 0.62 -4.28 14.33
C ILE A 625 0.04 -4.84 13.03
N ILE A 626 -0.07 -4.00 12.01
CA ILE A 626 -0.70 -4.33 10.72
C ILE A 626 0.30 -4.22 9.57
N GLY A 627 0.12 -5.06 8.55
CA GLY A 627 0.86 -5.02 7.30
C GLY A 627 1.92 -6.13 7.15
N PRO A 628 2.43 -6.31 5.93
CA PRO A 628 3.55 -7.19 5.62
C PRO A 628 4.72 -7.08 6.59
N GLY A 629 5.12 -8.20 7.18
CA GLY A 629 6.25 -8.25 8.11
C GLY A 629 5.91 -7.83 9.54
N SER A 630 4.65 -7.48 9.84
CA SER A 630 4.17 -7.32 11.23
C SER A 630 4.47 -8.55 12.08
N SER A 631 4.50 -9.72 11.43
CA SER A 631 4.86 -11.01 12.01
C SER A 631 6.21 -11.01 12.77
N TYR A 632 7.19 -10.18 12.38
CA TYR A 632 8.54 -10.12 12.97
C TYR A 632 8.64 -9.26 14.24
N ILE A 633 7.56 -8.57 14.64
CA ILE A 633 7.55 -7.77 15.87
C ILE A 633 7.69 -8.66 17.10
N ASN A 634 6.86 -9.70 17.19
CA ASN A 634 6.88 -10.64 18.30
C ASN A 634 6.35 -12.01 17.84
N GLU A 635 7.24 -12.99 17.69
CA GLU A 635 6.89 -14.33 17.23
C GLU A 635 5.90 -15.08 18.13
N THR A 636 5.81 -14.68 19.41
CA THR A 636 4.91 -15.31 20.40
C THR A 636 3.51 -14.69 20.43
N SER A 637 3.33 -13.52 19.81
CA SER A 637 2.02 -12.86 19.73
C SER A 637 1.11 -13.57 18.71
N PRO A 638 -0.21 -13.58 18.93
CA PRO A 638 -1.13 -14.19 18.00
C PRO A 638 -1.05 -13.55 16.60
N LEU A 639 -1.01 -14.38 15.57
CA LEU A 639 -0.87 -14.00 14.17
C LEU A 639 -2.17 -14.25 13.40
N ILE A 640 -2.68 -13.19 12.80
CA ILE A 640 -3.73 -13.23 11.79
C ILE A 640 -3.08 -13.06 10.43
N TYR A 641 -3.41 -13.94 9.48
CA TYR A 641 -2.91 -13.82 8.11
C TYR A 641 -4.09 -13.62 7.16
N ILE A 642 -4.04 -12.52 6.40
CA ILE A 642 -5.04 -12.20 5.37
C ILE A 642 -4.44 -12.54 4.01
N ASP A 643 -5.00 -13.53 3.34
CA ASP A 643 -4.59 -13.92 1.99
C ASP A 643 -5.50 -13.28 0.93
N LEU A 644 -5.00 -13.18 -0.29
CA LEU A 644 -5.75 -12.63 -1.41
C LEU A 644 -5.47 -13.43 -2.67
N ALA A 645 -6.54 -13.90 -3.32
CA ALA A 645 -6.44 -14.53 -4.62
C ALA A 645 -5.91 -13.52 -5.67
N LYS A 646 -4.96 -13.95 -6.51
CA LYS A 646 -4.23 -13.06 -7.43
C LYS A 646 -5.12 -12.42 -8.50
N ASN A 647 -6.18 -13.12 -8.93
CA ASN A 647 -7.20 -12.55 -9.80
C ASN A 647 -7.89 -11.33 -9.17
N GLU A 648 -8.22 -11.38 -7.87
CA GLU A 648 -8.79 -10.24 -7.15
C GLU A 648 -7.75 -9.12 -6.99
N LEU A 649 -6.48 -9.45 -6.80
CA LEU A 649 -5.41 -8.46 -6.81
C LEU A 649 -5.30 -7.73 -8.16
N TYR A 650 -5.37 -8.45 -9.29
CA TYR A 650 -5.38 -7.82 -10.61
C TYR A 650 -6.55 -6.87 -10.81
N TYR A 651 -7.72 -7.21 -10.28
CA TYR A 651 -8.87 -6.32 -10.29
C TYR A 651 -8.65 -5.06 -9.48
N ARG A 652 -8.03 -5.17 -8.30
CA ARG A 652 -7.69 -4.00 -7.47
C ARG A 652 -6.64 -3.10 -8.11
N VAL A 653 -5.66 -3.69 -8.80
CA VAL A 653 -4.65 -2.96 -9.57
C VAL A 653 -5.28 -2.25 -10.78
N ALA A 654 -6.18 -2.93 -11.50
CA ALA A 654 -6.87 -2.36 -12.65
C ALA A 654 -7.77 -1.16 -12.29
N THR A 655 -8.27 -1.10 -11.05
CA THR A 655 -9.01 0.05 -10.53
C THR A 655 -8.13 1.05 -9.76
N GLU A 656 -6.79 0.88 -9.78
CA GLU A 656 -5.81 1.72 -9.08
C GLU A 656 -6.04 1.81 -7.56
N THR A 657 -6.57 0.74 -6.97
CA THR A 657 -6.86 0.64 -5.53
C THR A 657 -5.83 -0.19 -4.76
N SER A 658 -4.91 -0.85 -5.48
CA SER A 658 -3.80 -1.60 -4.91
C SER A 658 -2.63 -1.54 -5.87
N PHE A 659 -1.43 -1.59 -5.32
CA PHE A 659 -0.17 -1.48 -6.05
C PHE A 659 0.81 -2.52 -5.51
N SER A 660 1.86 -2.79 -6.27
CA SER A 660 3.00 -3.56 -5.76
C SER A 660 3.55 -2.90 -4.50
N TYR A 661 3.82 -3.72 -3.49
CA TYR A 661 4.32 -3.27 -2.20
C TYR A 661 5.84 -3.02 -2.24
N LEU A 662 6.56 -3.74 -3.11
CA LEU A 662 8.03 -3.70 -3.20
C LEU A 662 8.54 -2.94 -4.43
N LYS A 663 7.66 -2.28 -5.19
CA LYS A 663 7.98 -1.44 -6.34
C LYS A 663 9.05 -0.39 -5.99
N PRO A 664 10.02 -0.10 -6.89
CA PRO A 664 10.97 1.00 -6.71
C PRO A 664 10.26 2.37 -6.61
N THR A 665 10.73 3.22 -5.71
CA THR A 665 10.15 4.55 -5.41
C THR A 665 10.54 5.64 -6.40
N GLU A 666 11.58 5.45 -7.22
CA GLU A 666 11.95 6.40 -8.26
C GLU A 666 10.87 6.48 -9.35
N LYS A 667 10.41 7.71 -9.64
CA LYS A 667 9.52 8.04 -10.76
C LYS A 667 10.24 7.87 -12.10
N MET A 668 10.50 6.62 -12.48
CA MET A 668 10.75 6.24 -13.86
C MET A 668 9.51 5.51 -14.38
N ILE A 669 8.40 6.22 -14.50
CA ILE A 669 7.48 5.96 -15.61
C ILE A 669 7.90 6.97 -16.67
N PRO A 670 8.79 6.62 -17.62
CA PRO A 670 9.04 7.46 -18.77
C PRO A 670 7.72 7.95 -19.35
N HIS A 671 7.64 9.24 -19.65
CA HIS A 671 6.44 9.85 -20.27
C HIS A 671 6.07 9.22 -21.63
N ASP A 672 6.95 8.37 -22.20
CA ASP A 672 6.80 7.60 -23.44
C ASP A 672 6.65 6.07 -23.23
N ASN A 673 6.17 5.60 -22.07
CA ASN A 673 6.04 4.16 -21.82
C ASN A 673 5.02 3.48 -22.76
N GLN A 674 5.44 2.39 -23.43
CA GLN A 674 4.54 1.45 -24.11
C GLN A 674 3.65 0.68 -23.12
N LEU A 675 4.09 0.49 -21.87
CA LEU A 675 3.31 -0.16 -20.82
C LEU A 675 2.32 0.81 -20.18
N THR A 676 1.07 0.35 -20.01
CA THR A 676 0.12 1.04 -19.13
C THR A 676 0.58 0.95 -17.66
N SER A 677 0.10 1.86 -16.81
CA SER A 677 0.34 1.82 -15.35
C SER A 677 -0.01 0.45 -14.76
N THR A 678 -1.19 -0.09 -15.11
CA THR A 678 -1.66 -1.41 -14.70
C THR A 678 -0.70 -2.54 -15.08
N MET A 679 -0.18 -2.55 -16.32
CA MET A 679 0.76 -3.57 -16.78
C MET A 679 2.09 -3.49 -16.05
N TYR A 680 2.57 -2.28 -15.74
CA TYR A 680 3.78 -2.09 -14.95
C TYR A 680 3.61 -2.59 -13.52
N GLU A 681 2.46 -2.34 -12.89
CA GLU A 681 2.15 -2.89 -11.56
C GLU A 681 2.10 -4.42 -11.58
N GLN A 682 1.45 -5.03 -12.58
CA GLN A 682 1.43 -6.48 -12.75
C GLN A 682 2.82 -7.08 -12.92
N LYS A 683 3.70 -6.38 -13.66
CA LYS A 683 5.11 -6.74 -13.81
C LYS A 683 5.83 -6.72 -12.45
N CYS A 684 5.66 -5.66 -11.67
CA CYS A 684 6.25 -5.58 -10.33
C CYS A 684 5.76 -6.73 -9.44
N LEU A 685 4.46 -7.02 -9.45
CA LEU A 685 3.87 -8.11 -8.69
C LEU A 685 4.49 -9.47 -9.04
N TYR A 686 4.60 -9.80 -10.33
CA TYR A 686 5.11 -11.11 -10.76
C TYR A 686 6.61 -11.28 -10.44
N PHE A 687 7.43 -10.26 -10.72
CA PHE A 687 8.89 -10.38 -10.65
C PHE A 687 9.49 -10.06 -9.29
N LEU A 688 8.82 -9.24 -8.47
CA LEU A 688 9.29 -8.83 -7.15
C LEU A 688 8.41 -9.38 -6.03
N ASP A 689 7.13 -8.99 -5.98
CA ASP A 689 6.28 -9.28 -4.83
C ASP A 689 6.02 -10.78 -4.66
N TYR A 690 5.49 -11.46 -5.68
CA TYR A 690 5.07 -12.86 -5.54
C TYR A 690 6.20 -13.79 -5.07
N PRO A 691 7.42 -13.77 -5.66
CA PRO A 691 8.52 -14.63 -5.20
C PRO A 691 8.87 -14.43 -3.73
N ILE A 692 8.75 -13.21 -3.22
CA ILE A 692 9.15 -12.84 -1.85
C ILE A 692 8.00 -13.13 -0.87
N PHE A 693 6.79 -12.66 -1.17
CA PHE A 693 5.62 -12.82 -0.32
C PHE A 693 5.14 -14.27 -0.24
N ASN A 694 5.30 -15.08 -1.29
CA ASN A 694 4.96 -16.50 -1.23
C ASN A 694 5.90 -17.25 -0.28
N LYS A 695 7.19 -16.89 -0.23
CA LYS A 695 8.14 -17.45 0.76
C LYS A 695 7.77 -17.03 2.19
N LEU A 696 7.49 -15.74 2.41
CA LEU A 696 7.04 -15.23 3.70
C LEU A 696 5.78 -15.95 4.17
N LYS A 697 4.78 -16.10 3.29
CA LYS A 697 3.53 -16.83 3.60
C LYS A 697 3.79 -18.26 4.06
N GLN A 698 4.71 -18.96 3.40
CA GLN A 698 5.13 -20.32 3.79
C GLN A 698 5.82 -20.35 5.16
N GLU A 699 6.71 -19.40 5.43
CA GLU A 699 7.37 -19.25 6.73
C GLU A 699 6.35 -19.05 7.86
N LEU A 700 5.29 -18.28 7.62
CA LEU A 700 4.29 -17.92 8.61
C LEU A 700 3.25 -19.01 8.87
N LEU A 701 2.97 -19.89 7.90
CA LEU A 701 1.93 -20.92 7.96
C LEU A 701 1.88 -21.73 9.27
N PRO A 702 3.00 -22.17 9.88
CA PRO A 702 2.99 -23.00 11.10
C PRO A 702 2.35 -22.31 12.31
N ARG A 703 2.36 -20.98 12.38
CA ARG A 703 1.93 -20.21 13.56
C ARG A 703 0.71 -19.33 13.35
N ILE A 704 0.11 -19.33 12.15
CA ILE A 704 -1.14 -18.61 11.90
C ILE A 704 -2.20 -19.08 12.91
N ASN A 705 -2.79 -18.14 13.65
CA ASN A 705 -3.91 -18.38 14.56
C ASN A 705 -5.24 -18.34 13.82
N TYR A 706 -5.43 -17.39 12.91
CA TYR A 706 -6.59 -17.32 12.02
C TYR A 706 -6.14 -16.94 10.60
N PHE A 707 -6.65 -17.69 9.63
CA PHE A 707 -6.48 -17.42 8.21
C PHE A 707 -7.76 -16.76 7.67
N ILE A 708 -7.61 -15.69 6.89
CA ILE A 708 -8.72 -14.89 6.37
C ILE A 708 -8.62 -14.80 4.85
N ASP A 709 -9.73 -15.05 4.16
CA ASP A 709 -9.89 -14.72 2.74
C ASP A 709 -10.26 -13.23 2.60
N GLY A 710 -9.30 -12.45 2.11
CA GLY A 710 -9.38 -11.00 1.96
C GLY A 710 -10.22 -10.49 0.79
N GLN A 711 -10.84 -11.38 -0.02
CA GLN A 711 -11.66 -10.99 -1.17
C GLN A 711 -12.92 -10.21 -0.81
N ARG A 712 -13.46 -10.39 0.41
CA ARG A 712 -14.70 -9.74 0.88
C ARG A 712 -14.41 -8.86 2.09
N PRO A 713 -13.86 -7.65 1.91
CA PRO A 713 -13.45 -6.84 3.05
C PRO A 713 -14.59 -6.47 4.00
N ASN A 714 -15.83 -6.32 3.52
CA ASN A 714 -16.99 -6.03 4.36
C ASN A 714 -17.60 -7.27 5.04
N CYS A 715 -17.31 -8.48 4.54
CA CYS A 715 -17.84 -9.73 5.05
C CYS A 715 -16.80 -10.85 4.90
N PRO A 716 -15.68 -10.77 5.65
CA PRO A 716 -14.59 -11.73 5.51
C PRO A 716 -15.04 -13.13 5.91
N THR A 717 -14.50 -14.14 5.27
CA THR A 717 -14.60 -15.53 5.73
C THR A 717 -13.26 -15.96 6.29
N TRP A 718 -13.28 -16.69 7.39
CA TRP A 718 -12.07 -17.01 8.13
C TRP A 718 -12.14 -18.40 8.76
N ILE A 719 -10.98 -18.97 9.04
CA ILE A 719 -10.83 -20.31 9.64
C ILE A 719 -9.74 -20.28 10.70
N ASP A 720 -9.88 -21.10 11.75
CA ASP A 720 -8.81 -21.26 12.75
C ASP A 720 -7.60 -21.95 12.12
N GLY A 721 -6.41 -21.56 12.56
CA GLY A 721 -5.16 -22.01 11.95
C GLY A 721 -4.92 -23.52 12.10
N ASN A 722 -5.45 -24.16 13.15
CA ASN A 722 -5.28 -25.60 13.33
C ASN A 722 -6.14 -26.38 12.33
N SER A 723 -7.43 -26.03 12.21
CA SER A 723 -8.32 -26.62 11.21
C SER A 723 -7.85 -26.31 9.80
N PHE A 724 -7.30 -25.10 9.55
CA PHE A 724 -6.71 -24.75 8.26
C PHE A 724 -5.54 -25.68 7.89
N ARG A 725 -4.55 -25.83 8.76
CA ARG A 725 -3.41 -26.74 8.52
C ARG A 725 -3.85 -28.20 8.39
N GLN A 726 -4.88 -28.63 9.11
CA GLN A 726 -5.46 -29.97 8.95
C GLN A 726 -6.16 -30.11 7.58
N ALA A 727 -6.87 -29.08 7.12
CA ALA A 727 -7.50 -29.08 5.81
C ALA A 727 -6.47 -29.19 4.67
N LEU A 728 -5.34 -28.47 4.75
CA LEU A 728 -4.26 -28.59 3.75
C LEU A 728 -3.75 -30.03 3.66
N LYS A 729 -3.48 -30.67 4.80
CA LYS A 729 -3.03 -32.07 4.84
C LYS A 729 -4.08 -33.04 4.30
N HIS A 730 -5.35 -32.83 4.66
CA HIS A 730 -6.45 -33.68 4.23
C HIS A 730 -6.62 -33.66 2.70
N ILE A 731 -6.69 -32.47 2.12
CA ILE A 731 -6.97 -32.27 0.69
C ILE A 731 -5.84 -32.76 -0.20
N ALA A 732 -4.60 -32.77 0.30
CA ALA A 732 -3.47 -33.37 -0.41
C ALA A 732 -3.62 -34.89 -0.62
N ASN A 733 -4.62 -35.54 -0.02
CA ASN A 733 -4.94 -36.96 -0.19
C ASN A 733 -6.28 -37.19 -0.93
N GLU A 734 -6.82 -36.18 -1.61
CA GLU A 734 -8.05 -36.26 -2.39
C GLU A 734 -7.85 -35.79 -3.84
N PRO A 735 -8.69 -36.24 -4.80
CA PRO A 735 -8.78 -35.61 -6.10
C PRO A 735 -9.18 -34.14 -5.93
N LEU A 736 -8.38 -33.25 -6.50
CA LEU A 736 -8.47 -31.81 -6.26
C LEU A 736 -8.65 -31.03 -7.55
N ARG A 737 -9.27 -29.85 -7.42
CA ARG A 737 -9.53 -28.93 -8.52
C ARG A 737 -9.40 -27.51 -8.00
N VAL A 738 -8.67 -26.68 -8.73
CA VAL A 738 -8.49 -25.27 -8.40
C VAL A 738 -9.65 -24.43 -8.93
N ARG A 739 -9.82 -23.21 -8.41
CA ARG A 739 -10.85 -22.28 -8.88
C ARG A 739 -10.48 -21.80 -10.30
N PRO A 740 -11.27 -22.11 -11.34
CA PRO A 740 -10.99 -21.63 -12.68
C PRO A 740 -11.17 -20.11 -12.78
N TRP A 741 -10.37 -19.47 -13.62
CA TRP A 741 -10.48 -18.04 -13.91
C TRP A 741 -10.69 -17.82 -15.41
N PHE A 742 -11.57 -16.88 -15.78
CA PHE A 742 -11.97 -16.64 -17.17
C PHE A 742 -11.64 -15.21 -17.55
N GLN A 743 -10.93 -15.02 -18.65
CA GLN A 743 -10.45 -13.70 -19.06
C GLN A 743 -10.87 -13.38 -20.50
N SER A 744 -11.42 -12.18 -20.69
CA SER A 744 -11.70 -11.63 -22.01
C SER A 744 -10.39 -11.24 -22.72
N GLY A 745 -10.39 -11.31 -24.05
CA GLY A 745 -9.21 -10.94 -24.84
C GLY A 745 -9.61 -10.43 -26.23
N SER A 746 -8.71 -9.71 -26.90
CA SER A 746 -8.96 -9.12 -28.22
C SER A 746 -9.40 -10.14 -29.28
N TRP A 747 -8.93 -11.39 -29.14
CA TRP A 747 -9.23 -12.50 -30.06
C TRP A 747 -10.31 -13.46 -29.55
N GLY A 748 -10.79 -13.30 -28.31
CA GLY A 748 -11.62 -14.28 -27.64
C GLY A 748 -12.96 -14.58 -28.32
N GLY A 749 -13.42 -15.81 -28.14
CA GLY A 749 -14.63 -16.38 -28.73
C GLY A 749 -15.85 -16.38 -27.80
N GLN A 750 -16.84 -17.19 -28.20
CA GLN A 750 -18.17 -17.26 -27.57
C GLN A 750 -18.51 -18.65 -27.02
N TRP A 751 -17.64 -19.65 -27.22
CA TRP A 751 -17.89 -21.03 -26.81
C TRP A 751 -17.95 -21.17 -25.29
N LEU A 752 -16.98 -20.58 -24.56
CA LEU A 752 -16.95 -20.61 -23.09
C LEU A 752 -18.22 -20.01 -22.48
N LYS A 753 -18.82 -18.99 -23.10
CA LYS A 753 -20.09 -18.40 -22.66
C LYS A 753 -21.27 -19.35 -22.80
N THR A 754 -21.19 -20.31 -23.70
CA THR A 754 -22.28 -21.26 -23.95
C THR A 754 -22.14 -22.48 -23.06
N VAL A 755 -20.93 -23.02 -22.91
CA VAL A 755 -20.70 -24.25 -22.14
C VAL A 755 -20.67 -24.00 -20.64
N CYS A 756 -20.16 -22.85 -20.18
CA CYS A 756 -20.12 -22.50 -18.76
C CYS A 756 -21.29 -21.58 -18.41
N GLU A 757 -22.40 -22.12 -17.88
CA GLU A 757 -23.60 -21.32 -17.59
C GLU A 757 -23.38 -20.20 -16.56
N ASN A 758 -22.58 -20.48 -15.52
CA ASN A 758 -22.44 -19.60 -14.35
C ASN A 758 -21.42 -18.46 -14.50
N ILE A 759 -20.80 -18.29 -15.68
CA ILE A 759 -19.92 -17.14 -15.95
C ILE A 759 -20.73 -15.93 -16.44
N SER A 760 -20.18 -14.72 -16.24
CA SER A 760 -20.84 -13.46 -16.60
C SER A 760 -21.15 -13.40 -18.11
N LYS A 761 -22.44 -13.25 -18.45
CA LYS A 761 -22.87 -13.12 -19.85
C LYS A 761 -22.67 -11.71 -20.41
N HIS A 762 -22.40 -10.74 -19.54
CA HIS A 762 -22.14 -9.34 -19.90
C HIS A 762 -20.75 -9.14 -20.52
N ALA A 763 -19.79 -10.04 -20.26
CA ALA A 763 -18.49 -9.99 -20.89
C ALA A 763 -18.63 -10.10 -22.43
N LYS A 764 -17.85 -9.29 -23.16
CA LYS A 764 -17.87 -9.25 -24.63
C LYS A 764 -17.53 -10.63 -25.23
N ASN A 765 -16.49 -11.26 -24.71
CA ASN A 765 -16.03 -12.59 -25.06
C ASN A 765 -15.25 -13.22 -23.91
N TYR A 766 -14.81 -14.46 -24.08
CA TYR A 766 -13.74 -15.05 -23.29
C TYR A 766 -12.69 -15.62 -24.23
N ALA A 767 -11.44 -15.24 -24.01
CA ALA A 767 -10.29 -15.73 -24.74
C ALA A 767 -9.67 -16.91 -23.99
N TRP A 768 -9.51 -16.75 -22.68
CA TRP A 768 -8.84 -17.72 -21.82
C TRP A 768 -9.77 -18.30 -20.76
N SER A 769 -9.52 -19.57 -20.42
CA SER A 769 -9.95 -20.19 -19.17
C SER A 769 -8.76 -20.86 -18.49
N TYR A 770 -8.30 -20.25 -17.42
CA TYR A 770 -7.20 -20.71 -16.56
C TYR A 770 -7.72 -21.84 -15.67
N GLU A 771 -7.70 -23.09 -16.17
CA GLU A 771 -8.16 -24.27 -15.44
C GLU A 771 -7.14 -24.81 -14.44
N MET A 772 -5.85 -24.82 -14.81
CA MET A 772 -4.74 -25.26 -13.95
C MET A 772 -3.48 -24.42 -14.22
N ILE A 773 -3.62 -23.10 -14.19
CA ILE A 773 -2.48 -22.18 -14.17
C ILE A 773 -2.30 -21.79 -12.71
N THR A 774 -1.72 -22.72 -11.96
CA THR A 774 -1.70 -22.68 -10.49
C THR A 774 -1.02 -21.45 -9.91
N SER A 775 -0.14 -20.80 -10.68
CA SER A 775 0.41 -19.51 -10.29
C SER A 775 -0.64 -18.42 -10.18
N GLU A 776 -1.82 -18.55 -10.81
CA GLU A 776 -2.91 -17.58 -10.75
C GLU A 776 -4.17 -18.11 -10.05
N ASN A 777 -4.33 -19.42 -9.94
CA ASN A 777 -5.50 -20.02 -9.33
C ASN A 777 -5.41 -20.15 -7.79
N GLY A 778 -6.56 -20.16 -7.14
CA GLY A 778 -6.72 -20.51 -5.73
C GLY A 778 -7.40 -21.87 -5.53
N LEU A 779 -7.40 -22.37 -4.29
CA LEU A 779 -8.23 -23.48 -3.85
C LEU A 779 -9.36 -22.97 -2.96
N ILE A 780 -10.55 -23.55 -3.10
CA ILE A 780 -11.69 -23.20 -2.26
C ILE A 780 -11.91 -24.33 -1.25
N LEU A 781 -11.96 -23.98 0.03
CA LEU A 781 -12.41 -24.86 1.09
C LEU A 781 -13.88 -24.62 1.39
N SER A 782 -14.54 -25.66 1.88
CA SER A 782 -15.92 -25.62 2.35
C SER A 782 -16.07 -26.32 3.69
N ASP A 783 -16.93 -25.79 4.56
CA ASP A 783 -17.34 -26.49 5.76
C ASP A 783 -18.64 -27.28 5.54
N LYS A 784 -19.13 -27.96 6.59
CA LYS A 784 -20.36 -28.74 6.53
C LYS A 784 -21.62 -27.92 6.24
N TYR A 785 -21.55 -26.59 6.34
CA TYR A 785 -22.63 -25.66 6.00
C TYR A 785 -22.43 -25.02 4.62
N ASN A 786 -21.44 -25.51 3.85
CA ASN A 786 -21.04 -24.99 2.54
C ASN A 786 -20.57 -23.54 2.55
N HIS A 787 -20.13 -23.03 3.71
CA HIS A 787 -19.44 -21.74 3.75
C HIS A 787 -18.11 -21.86 3.01
N LEU A 788 -17.75 -20.86 2.22
CA LEU A 788 -16.56 -20.90 1.37
C LEU A 788 -15.45 -19.99 1.89
N ILE A 789 -14.21 -20.46 1.76
CA ILE A 789 -13.00 -19.66 1.95
C ILE A 789 -12.00 -20.04 0.87
N GLU A 790 -11.37 -19.05 0.23
CA GLU A 790 -10.32 -19.30 -0.75
C GLU A 790 -8.94 -18.98 -0.19
N LEU A 791 -7.98 -19.79 -0.63
CA LEU A 791 -6.56 -19.64 -0.38
C LEU A 791 -5.82 -19.69 -1.71
N SER A 792 -4.68 -19.02 -1.80
CA SER A 792 -3.85 -19.12 -3.00
C SER A 792 -3.25 -20.53 -3.13
N TRP A 793 -2.99 -21.00 -4.36
CA TRP A 793 -2.35 -22.30 -4.57
C TRP A 793 -0.99 -22.40 -3.87
N ASP A 794 -0.23 -21.31 -3.85
CA ASP A 794 1.13 -21.30 -3.34
C ASP A 794 1.24 -21.71 -1.88
N ILE A 795 0.25 -21.38 -1.03
CA ILE A 795 0.25 -21.80 0.38
C ILE A 795 0.00 -23.30 0.54
N PHE A 796 -0.91 -23.85 -0.26
CA PHE A 796 -1.23 -25.27 -0.26
C PHE A 796 -0.06 -26.09 -0.82
N TYR A 797 0.37 -25.77 -2.04
CA TYR A 797 1.42 -26.51 -2.74
C TYR A 797 2.74 -26.47 -1.99
N GLY A 798 3.20 -25.29 -1.54
CA GLY A 798 4.46 -25.18 -0.82
C GLY A 798 4.51 -25.98 0.48
N SER A 799 3.35 -26.30 1.08
CA SER A 799 3.29 -27.13 2.30
C SER A 799 3.01 -28.62 2.04
N GLN A 800 2.51 -29.00 0.86
CA GLN A 800 2.06 -30.36 0.52
C GLN A 800 2.64 -30.94 -0.79
N PHE A 801 3.65 -30.30 -1.39
CA PHE A 801 4.15 -30.66 -2.73
C PHE A 801 4.61 -32.12 -2.82
N ASP A 802 5.14 -32.70 -1.74
CA ASP A 802 5.61 -34.08 -1.68
C ASP A 802 4.45 -35.07 -1.88
N LYS A 803 3.29 -34.79 -1.28
CA LYS A 803 2.06 -35.58 -1.45
C LYS A 803 1.47 -35.44 -2.84
N ILE A 804 1.63 -34.27 -3.45
CA ILE A 804 1.12 -34.01 -4.79
C ILE A 804 2.01 -34.70 -5.82
N LEU A 805 3.31 -34.41 -5.84
CA LEU A 805 4.27 -34.88 -6.85
C LEU A 805 4.65 -36.35 -6.69
N GLY A 806 4.94 -36.78 -5.45
CA GLY A 806 5.29 -38.16 -5.11
C GLY A 806 6.77 -38.47 -5.28
N ASN A 807 7.20 -38.77 -6.50
CA ASN A 807 8.56 -39.22 -6.78
C ASN A 807 9.64 -38.21 -6.32
N ASP A 808 10.73 -38.71 -5.72
CA ASP A 808 11.81 -37.88 -5.16
C ASP A 808 12.49 -36.96 -6.20
N ILE A 809 12.66 -37.42 -7.44
CA ILE A 809 13.23 -36.62 -8.54
C ILE A 809 12.26 -35.48 -8.87
N HIS A 810 10.97 -35.78 -9.03
CA HIS A 810 9.95 -34.75 -9.28
C HIS A 810 9.87 -33.75 -8.13
N CYS A 811 9.87 -34.23 -6.89
CA CYS A 811 9.91 -33.38 -5.69
C CYS A 811 11.15 -32.48 -5.67
N ARG A 812 12.34 -32.98 -6.03
CA ARG A 812 13.56 -32.17 -6.08
C ARG A 812 13.51 -31.09 -7.17
N LEU A 813 12.98 -31.41 -8.35
CA LEU A 813 12.94 -30.50 -9.49
C LEU A 813 11.87 -29.41 -9.34
N PHE A 814 10.73 -29.75 -8.74
CA PHE A 814 9.54 -28.90 -8.68
C PHE A 814 9.16 -28.53 -7.23
N ASN A 815 10.12 -28.57 -6.31
CA ASN A 815 9.91 -28.03 -4.95
C ASN A 815 9.73 -26.51 -4.98
N GLY A 816 9.08 -26.01 -3.92
CA GLY A 816 8.85 -24.58 -3.75
C GLY A 816 7.38 -24.21 -3.86
N SER A 817 7.07 -22.93 -3.69
CA SER A 817 5.71 -22.45 -3.52
C SER A 817 4.98 -22.12 -4.83
N ASN A 818 5.61 -22.17 -6.00
CA ASN A 818 4.93 -21.78 -7.26
C ASN A 818 5.33 -22.58 -8.52
N ASP A 819 6.01 -23.72 -8.35
CA ASP A 819 6.69 -24.42 -9.45
C ASP A 819 5.92 -25.69 -9.89
N PHE A 820 4.58 -25.72 -9.76
CA PHE A 820 3.79 -26.87 -10.24
C PHE A 820 3.96 -27.02 -11.77
N PRO A 821 4.30 -28.22 -12.27
CA PRO A 821 5.00 -28.33 -13.55
C PRO A 821 4.12 -28.27 -14.81
N ILE A 822 2.84 -28.65 -14.73
CA ILE A 822 1.96 -28.77 -15.90
C ILE A 822 0.77 -27.83 -15.74
N ARG A 823 0.40 -27.12 -16.81
CA ARG A 823 -0.77 -26.24 -16.85
C ARG A 823 -1.74 -26.63 -17.93
N PHE A 824 -3.03 -26.39 -17.66
CA PHE A 824 -4.15 -26.56 -18.59
C PHE A 824 -4.86 -25.21 -18.76
N ASN A 825 -5.12 -24.83 -20.01
CA ASN A 825 -5.78 -23.58 -20.37
C ASN A 825 -6.65 -23.76 -21.61
N PHE A 826 -7.85 -23.17 -21.63
CA PHE A 826 -8.63 -23.10 -22.87
C PHE A 826 -8.34 -21.83 -23.65
N LEU A 827 -8.16 -21.97 -24.96
CA LEU A 827 -8.04 -20.88 -25.92
C LEU A 827 -9.26 -20.95 -26.85
N ASP A 828 -10.21 -20.04 -26.64
CA ASP A 828 -11.48 -19.99 -27.41
C ASP A 828 -11.39 -18.95 -28.52
N THR A 829 -11.37 -19.41 -29.77
CA THR A 829 -11.38 -18.55 -30.98
C THR A 829 -12.69 -18.69 -31.78
N ILE A 830 -13.70 -19.39 -31.26
CA ILE A 830 -14.97 -19.60 -31.96
C ILE A 830 -15.76 -18.30 -32.01
N ASP A 831 -16.08 -17.85 -33.23
CA ASP A 831 -16.61 -16.51 -33.52
C ASP A 831 -15.71 -15.37 -33.03
N GLY A 832 -14.45 -15.68 -32.72
CA GLY A 832 -13.39 -14.76 -32.35
C GLY A 832 -12.40 -14.52 -33.50
N GLY A 833 -11.13 -14.33 -33.13
CA GLY A 833 -10.00 -14.05 -34.01
C GLY A 833 -8.87 -15.09 -33.90
N ASN A 834 -7.86 -15.03 -34.77
CA ASN A 834 -6.65 -15.85 -34.62
C ASN A 834 -5.93 -15.52 -33.28
N LEU A 835 -5.35 -16.47 -32.57
CA LEU A 835 -4.43 -16.19 -31.47
C LEU A 835 -3.08 -15.72 -32.00
N SER A 836 -2.39 -14.75 -31.37
CA SER A 836 -1.07 -14.18 -31.76
C SER A 836 -0.08 -15.18 -32.33
N LEU A 837 0.60 -14.78 -33.43
CA LEU A 837 1.73 -15.53 -33.98
C LEU A 837 2.89 -15.35 -33.01
N GLN A 838 3.38 -16.47 -32.49
CA GLN A 838 4.23 -16.45 -31.31
C GLN A 838 5.20 -17.62 -31.29
N CYS A 839 6.18 -17.52 -30.39
CA CYS A 839 7.02 -18.62 -29.98
C CYS A 839 7.32 -18.51 -28.49
N THR A 840 7.87 -19.57 -27.91
CA THR A 840 8.33 -19.58 -26.51
C THR A 840 9.85 -19.78 -26.45
N PRO A 841 10.52 -19.20 -25.45
CA PRO A 841 11.97 -19.32 -25.29
C PRO A 841 12.41 -20.73 -24.86
N ASN A 842 13.63 -21.11 -25.25
CA ASN A 842 14.28 -22.29 -24.69
C ASN A 842 14.71 -22.06 -23.22
N LEU A 843 15.04 -23.15 -22.53
CA LEU A 843 15.43 -23.14 -21.12
C LEU A 843 16.66 -22.26 -20.81
N GLN A 844 17.67 -22.27 -21.69
CA GLN A 844 18.88 -21.47 -21.50
C GLN A 844 18.58 -19.96 -21.59
N TYR A 845 17.70 -19.58 -22.51
CA TYR A 845 17.24 -18.21 -22.68
C TYR A 845 16.44 -17.76 -21.46
N MET A 846 15.53 -18.62 -20.97
CA MET A 846 14.73 -18.39 -19.76
C MET A 846 15.60 -18.10 -18.52
N ARG A 847 16.61 -18.94 -18.26
CA ARG A 847 17.53 -18.79 -17.12
C ARG A 847 18.36 -17.51 -17.21
N THR A 848 18.94 -17.25 -18.38
CA THR A 848 19.85 -16.12 -18.60
C THR A 848 19.11 -14.79 -18.55
N ASN A 849 17.97 -14.67 -19.25
CA ASN A 849 17.28 -13.40 -19.42
C ASN A 849 16.26 -13.13 -18.31
N PHE A 850 15.55 -14.16 -17.80
CA PHE A 850 14.42 -13.96 -16.90
C PHE A 850 14.55 -14.61 -15.53
N GLY A 851 15.62 -15.37 -15.29
CA GLY A 851 15.85 -16.02 -13.98
C GLY A 851 14.87 -17.15 -13.68
N GLU A 852 14.15 -17.63 -14.68
CA GLU A 852 13.22 -18.75 -14.57
C GLU A 852 13.94 -20.09 -14.60
N LYS A 853 13.36 -21.09 -13.92
CA LYS A 853 13.96 -22.43 -13.77
C LYS A 853 13.51 -23.43 -14.82
N LEU A 854 12.35 -23.20 -15.42
CA LEU A 854 11.63 -24.14 -16.27
C LEU A 854 11.38 -23.54 -17.67
N PRO A 855 11.28 -24.39 -18.71
CA PRO A 855 10.89 -23.94 -20.05
C PRO A 855 9.37 -23.72 -20.12
N GLN A 856 8.91 -23.04 -21.17
CA GLN A 856 7.49 -22.92 -21.51
C GLN A 856 7.22 -23.68 -22.81
N ASP A 857 7.15 -25.01 -22.70
CA ASP A 857 6.75 -25.86 -23.81
C ASP A 857 5.24 -26.03 -23.86
N GLU A 858 4.68 -26.19 -25.06
CA GLU A 858 3.23 -26.18 -25.26
C GLU A 858 2.76 -27.35 -26.15
N THR A 859 1.48 -27.67 -26.07
CA THR A 859 0.80 -28.61 -26.95
C THR A 859 -0.64 -28.17 -27.11
N TYR A 860 -1.22 -28.36 -28.29
CA TYR A 860 -2.60 -27.99 -28.59
C TYR A 860 -3.43 -29.24 -28.84
N TYR A 861 -4.40 -29.50 -27.96
CA TYR A 861 -5.43 -30.52 -28.16
C TYR A 861 -6.73 -29.85 -28.60
N ILE A 862 -7.25 -30.22 -29.77
CA ILE A 862 -8.45 -29.58 -30.33
C ILE A 862 -9.69 -30.19 -29.67
N ILE A 863 -10.43 -29.39 -28.90
CA ILE A 863 -11.64 -29.85 -28.19
C ILE A 863 -12.89 -29.61 -28.99
N GLU A 864 -12.97 -28.48 -29.69
CA GLU A 864 -14.16 -28.11 -30.45
C GLU A 864 -13.78 -27.30 -31.70
N THR A 865 -14.61 -27.41 -32.73
CA THR A 865 -14.52 -26.59 -33.94
C THR A 865 -15.88 -25.97 -34.26
N LYS A 866 -15.89 -24.80 -34.90
CA LYS A 866 -17.14 -24.11 -35.26
C LYS A 866 -18.07 -24.98 -36.12
N GLN A 867 -17.51 -25.82 -36.98
CA GLN A 867 -18.27 -26.75 -37.81
C GLN A 867 -19.11 -27.75 -36.98
N HIS A 868 -18.67 -28.11 -35.77
CA HIS A 868 -19.33 -29.12 -34.94
C HIS A 868 -20.14 -28.52 -33.76
N TRP A 869 -19.87 -27.26 -33.40
CA TRP A 869 -20.47 -26.61 -32.24
C TRP A 869 -21.97 -26.30 -32.34
N LYS A 870 -22.50 -25.97 -33.54
CA LYS A 870 -23.93 -25.66 -33.78
C LYS A 870 -24.41 -26.21 -35.12
N GLU A 871 -25.66 -26.67 -35.17
CA GLU A 871 -26.27 -27.24 -36.39
C GLU A 871 -26.25 -26.26 -37.58
N GLU A 872 -26.49 -24.97 -37.32
CA GLU A 872 -26.46 -23.92 -38.35
C GLU A 872 -25.06 -23.72 -38.96
N SER A 873 -23.99 -24.08 -38.25
CA SER A 873 -22.59 -23.93 -38.67
C SER A 873 -22.07 -25.10 -39.50
N GLN A 874 -22.77 -26.25 -39.50
CA GLN A 874 -22.30 -27.50 -40.16
C GLN A 874 -22.22 -27.40 -41.69
N ASN A 875 -22.93 -26.44 -42.30
CA ASN A 875 -22.96 -26.26 -43.76
C ASN A 875 -22.09 -25.10 -44.26
N ASP A 876 -21.41 -24.37 -43.35
CA ASP A 876 -20.59 -23.21 -43.72
C ASP A 876 -19.13 -23.61 -43.95
N LYS A 877 -18.73 -23.74 -45.22
CA LYS A 877 -17.33 -24.03 -45.61
C LYS A 877 -16.34 -22.92 -45.18
N SER A 878 -16.81 -21.71 -44.86
CA SER A 878 -15.95 -20.64 -44.33
C SER A 878 -15.64 -20.78 -42.83
N SER A 879 -16.25 -21.77 -42.17
CA SER A 879 -16.03 -22.09 -40.75
C SER A 879 -14.89 -23.11 -40.50
N SER A 880 -14.03 -23.38 -41.49
CA SER A 880 -12.87 -24.26 -41.33
C SER A 880 -11.92 -23.76 -40.23
N ALA A 881 -11.48 -24.67 -39.39
CA ALA A 881 -10.49 -24.43 -38.34
C ALA A 881 -9.09 -24.87 -38.81
N TYR A 882 -8.07 -24.14 -38.36
CA TYR A 882 -6.69 -24.35 -38.76
C TYR A 882 -5.72 -23.93 -37.66
N ILE A 883 -4.53 -24.51 -37.67
CA ILE A 883 -3.41 -24.09 -36.84
C ILE A 883 -2.27 -23.63 -37.75
N TYR A 884 -1.62 -22.53 -37.37
CA TYR A 884 -0.34 -22.15 -37.96
C TYR A 884 0.76 -22.79 -37.13
N LEU A 885 1.60 -23.61 -37.74
CA LEU A 885 2.61 -24.38 -37.03
C LEU A 885 3.83 -24.61 -37.91
N ASP A 886 4.97 -24.12 -37.45
CA ASP A 886 6.28 -24.24 -38.09
C ASP A 886 6.43 -23.49 -39.43
N PHE A 887 7.67 -23.23 -39.81
CA PHE A 887 8.00 -22.53 -41.06
C PHE A 887 7.84 -23.44 -42.28
N HIS A 888 7.57 -22.84 -43.45
CA HIS A 888 7.83 -23.51 -44.72
C HIS A 888 9.32 -23.83 -44.89
N LYS A 889 9.65 -24.71 -45.84
CA LYS A 889 11.06 -25.06 -46.11
C LYS A 889 11.80 -23.87 -46.72
N ASN A 890 13.05 -23.66 -46.28
CA ASN A 890 13.99 -22.67 -46.81
C ASN A 890 13.52 -21.21 -46.68
N ILE A 891 12.88 -20.86 -45.55
CA ILE A 891 12.51 -19.48 -45.25
C ILE A 891 13.75 -18.64 -44.94
N ASN A 892 13.78 -17.42 -45.49
CA ASN A 892 14.79 -16.42 -45.17
C ASN A 892 14.43 -15.69 -43.87
N SER A 893 15.22 -15.90 -42.81
CA SER A 893 14.98 -15.31 -41.49
C SER A 893 15.07 -13.78 -41.49
N GLU A 894 16.01 -13.21 -42.25
CA GLU A 894 16.19 -11.76 -42.35
C GLU A 894 14.99 -11.10 -43.06
N GLU A 895 14.46 -11.75 -44.08
CA GLU A 895 13.27 -11.27 -44.79
C GLU A 895 12.03 -11.34 -43.89
N PHE A 896 11.86 -12.42 -43.13
CA PHE A 896 10.76 -12.55 -42.17
C PHE A 896 10.85 -11.48 -41.06
N HIS A 897 12.04 -11.26 -40.51
CA HIS A 897 12.28 -10.22 -39.51
C HIS A 897 11.96 -8.83 -40.07
N HIS A 898 12.46 -8.53 -41.28
CA HIS A 898 12.19 -7.26 -41.95
C HIS A 898 10.69 -7.03 -42.14
N ASP A 899 9.95 -8.03 -42.63
CA ASP A 899 8.52 -7.92 -42.88
C ASP A 899 7.71 -7.77 -41.57
N LEU A 900 8.14 -8.39 -40.46
CA LEU A 900 7.56 -8.18 -39.12
C LEU A 900 7.73 -6.73 -38.66
N ILE A 901 8.95 -6.19 -38.74
CA ILE A 901 9.26 -4.82 -38.33
C ILE A 901 8.51 -3.80 -39.20
N LEU A 902 8.46 -4.03 -40.52
CA LEU A 902 7.69 -3.20 -41.43
C LEU A 902 6.19 -3.21 -41.08
N SER A 903 5.63 -4.39 -40.78
CA SER A 903 4.23 -4.53 -40.36
C SER A 903 3.93 -3.70 -39.10
N GLU A 904 4.80 -3.76 -38.09
CA GLU A 904 4.64 -3.02 -36.84
C GLU A 904 4.73 -1.50 -37.03
N ILE A 905 5.71 -1.03 -37.81
CA ILE A 905 5.96 0.41 -38.02
C ILE A 905 4.91 1.02 -38.96
N LYS A 906 4.63 0.37 -40.09
CA LYS A 906 3.72 0.90 -41.13
C LYS A 906 2.25 0.56 -40.88
N LYS A 907 1.95 -0.33 -39.92
CA LYS A 907 0.62 -0.88 -39.69
C LYS A 907 0.04 -1.55 -40.95
N GLU A 908 0.88 -2.31 -41.64
CA GLU A 908 0.52 -3.09 -42.84
C GLU A 908 0.40 -4.57 -42.50
N TYR A 909 -0.57 -5.29 -43.09
CA TYR A 909 -0.78 -6.71 -42.80
C TYR A 909 0.40 -7.55 -43.30
N LEU A 910 0.89 -8.46 -42.45
CA LEU A 910 1.88 -9.45 -42.81
C LEU A 910 1.21 -10.62 -43.54
N ASN A 911 1.71 -10.99 -44.71
CA ASN A 911 1.29 -12.20 -45.41
C ASN A 911 1.94 -13.43 -44.75
N ILE A 912 1.37 -13.91 -43.65
CA ILE A 912 1.93 -15.02 -42.86
C ILE A 912 2.00 -16.34 -43.64
N ASP A 913 1.10 -16.58 -44.60
CA ASP A 913 1.06 -17.80 -45.41
C ASP A 913 2.27 -17.93 -46.35
N LYS A 914 3.03 -16.84 -46.54
CA LYS A 914 4.34 -16.87 -47.21
C LYS A 914 5.39 -17.63 -46.39
N TYR A 915 5.27 -17.61 -45.07
CA TYR A 915 6.29 -18.04 -44.13
C TYR A 915 5.93 -19.30 -43.35
N ILE A 916 4.68 -19.40 -42.91
CA ILE A 916 4.24 -20.35 -41.89
C ILE A 916 3.28 -21.37 -42.49
N GLN A 917 3.44 -22.65 -42.14
CA GLN A 917 2.52 -23.69 -42.59
C GLN A 917 1.15 -23.50 -41.93
N CYS A 918 0.08 -23.67 -42.71
CA CYS A 918 -1.30 -23.63 -42.24
C CYS A 918 -1.91 -25.02 -42.38
N ILE A 919 -2.27 -25.64 -41.25
CA ILE A 919 -2.69 -27.04 -41.16
C ILE A 919 -4.16 -27.09 -40.74
N PRO A 920 -5.07 -27.73 -41.50
CA PRO A 920 -6.46 -27.93 -41.08
C PRO A 920 -6.56 -28.78 -39.81
N THR A 921 -7.49 -28.45 -38.92
CA THR A 921 -7.66 -29.13 -37.63
C THR A 921 -9.01 -29.86 -37.52
N HIS A 922 -9.01 -30.97 -36.80
CA HIS A 922 -10.20 -31.75 -36.44
C HIS A 922 -10.26 -31.95 -34.91
N ILE A 923 -11.47 -32.20 -34.40
CA ILE A 923 -11.65 -32.51 -32.99
C ILE A 923 -10.82 -33.75 -32.63
N HIS A 924 -10.12 -33.67 -31.49
CA HIS A 924 -9.19 -34.68 -30.97
C HIS A 924 -7.86 -34.81 -31.71
N ASP A 925 -7.55 -33.91 -32.65
CA ASP A 925 -6.17 -33.71 -33.11
C ASP A 925 -5.30 -33.18 -31.96
N TYR A 926 -4.03 -33.60 -31.95
CA TYR A 926 -3.07 -33.22 -30.92
C TYR A 926 -1.75 -32.78 -31.56
N PHE A 927 -1.39 -31.52 -31.35
CA PHE A 927 -0.20 -30.87 -31.91
C PHE A 927 0.85 -30.60 -30.84
N LEU A 928 2.10 -30.86 -31.17
CA LEU A 928 3.26 -30.72 -30.30
C LEU A 928 3.97 -29.41 -30.64
N ILE A 929 4.20 -28.58 -29.63
CA ILE A 929 4.81 -27.26 -29.79
C ILE A 929 5.98 -27.17 -28.81
N PRO A 930 7.14 -27.78 -29.13
CA PRO A 930 8.33 -27.55 -28.32
C PRO A 930 8.71 -26.06 -28.36
N ASN A 931 9.46 -25.60 -27.35
CA ASN A 931 10.03 -24.27 -27.36
C ASN A 931 10.79 -23.98 -28.66
N GLU A 932 10.89 -22.70 -29.00
CA GLU A 932 11.52 -22.20 -30.24
C GLU A 932 10.71 -22.42 -31.53
N THR A 933 9.57 -23.12 -31.46
CA THR A 933 8.65 -23.33 -32.60
C THR A 933 7.68 -22.16 -32.78
N ILE A 934 7.60 -21.62 -33.99
CA ILE A 934 6.61 -20.61 -34.35
C ILE A 934 5.22 -21.22 -34.53
N HIS A 935 4.21 -20.61 -33.92
CA HIS A 935 2.85 -21.14 -33.95
C HIS A 935 1.77 -20.07 -33.71
N ALA A 936 0.53 -20.39 -34.06
CA ALA A 936 -0.68 -19.66 -33.69
C ALA A 936 -1.93 -20.56 -33.85
N SER A 937 -2.89 -20.44 -32.92
CA SER A 937 -4.21 -21.01 -33.13
C SER A 937 -5.02 -20.14 -34.11
N GLY A 938 -5.54 -20.73 -35.17
CA GLY A 938 -6.46 -20.05 -36.08
C GLY A 938 -7.84 -19.81 -35.47
N ARG A 939 -8.69 -19.09 -36.21
CA ARG A 939 -10.09 -18.86 -35.85
C ARG A 939 -10.90 -20.16 -35.77
N ASN A 940 -12.07 -20.06 -35.15
CA ASN A 940 -13.14 -21.05 -35.23
C ASN A 940 -12.87 -22.39 -34.53
N GLN A 941 -12.08 -22.40 -33.46
CA GLN A 941 -11.82 -23.60 -32.65
C GLN A 941 -11.63 -23.29 -31.17
N VAL A 942 -11.70 -24.35 -30.36
CA VAL A 942 -11.30 -24.33 -28.95
C VAL A 942 -10.14 -25.29 -28.77
N VAL A 943 -9.04 -24.75 -28.26
CA VAL A 943 -7.83 -25.51 -27.95
C VAL A 943 -7.75 -25.68 -26.45
N LEU A 944 -7.51 -26.91 -26.00
CA LEU A 944 -6.88 -27.16 -24.71
C LEU A 944 -5.38 -27.09 -24.90
N GLU A 945 -4.78 -26.05 -24.35
CA GLU A 945 -3.33 -25.95 -24.23
C GLU A 945 -2.89 -26.75 -23.01
N ILE A 946 -2.07 -27.78 -23.25
CA ILE A 946 -1.32 -28.48 -22.19
C ILE A 946 0.13 -28.07 -22.31
N SER A 947 0.68 -27.48 -21.26
CA SER A 947 1.98 -26.82 -21.32
C SER A 947 2.74 -26.91 -20.01
N SER A 948 4.04 -26.63 -20.02
CA SER A 948 4.83 -26.51 -18.80
C SER A 948 4.70 -25.12 -18.19
N THR A 949 4.87 -25.01 -16.87
CA THR A 949 5.05 -23.72 -16.17
C THR A 949 6.47 -23.21 -16.41
N PRO A 950 6.73 -21.89 -16.55
CA PRO A 950 5.86 -20.71 -16.34
C PRO A 950 4.99 -20.34 -17.55
N TYR A 951 4.04 -19.40 -17.36
CA TYR A 951 3.01 -19.02 -18.36
C TYR A 951 3.16 -17.65 -19.03
N LEU A 952 4.08 -16.81 -18.55
CA LEU A 952 4.16 -15.41 -18.97
C LEU A 952 4.93 -15.22 -20.30
N TYR A 953 5.79 -16.16 -20.69
CA TYR A 953 6.85 -15.97 -21.68
C TYR A 953 6.45 -16.38 -23.09
N THR A 954 5.35 -15.81 -23.56
CA THR A 954 4.89 -15.94 -24.93
C THR A 954 5.38 -14.74 -25.74
N PHE A 955 6.37 -14.95 -26.63
CA PHE A 955 6.89 -13.89 -27.48
C PHE A 955 6.00 -13.67 -28.69
N LYS A 956 5.22 -12.59 -28.65
CA LYS A 956 4.29 -12.24 -29.71
C LYS A 956 5.03 -11.55 -30.85
N LEU A 957 5.02 -12.14 -32.03
CA LEU A 957 5.69 -11.62 -33.21
C LEU A 957 4.73 -10.81 -34.08
N TYR A 958 3.48 -11.27 -34.19
CA TYR A 958 2.45 -10.62 -34.99
C TYR A 958 1.06 -10.92 -34.42
N ASP A 959 0.22 -9.89 -34.29
CA ASP A 959 -1.14 -10.01 -33.76
C ASP A 959 -2.15 -9.36 -34.73
N TRP A 960 -2.11 -9.64 -36.04
CA TRP A 960 -3.08 -9.17 -37.08
C TRP A 960 -3.49 -7.69 -37.01
N LEU A 961 -2.61 -6.81 -36.54
CA LEU A 961 -2.85 -5.37 -36.37
C LEU A 961 -4.12 -5.02 -35.58
N ARG A 962 -4.58 -5.91 -34.71
CA ARG A 962 -5.77 -5.65 -33.89
C ARG A 962 -5.46 -4.73 -32.72
N SER A 963 -6.46 -3.94 -32.38
CA SER A 963 -6.48 -3.17 -31.14
C SER A 963 -6.98 -4.03 -29.98
N ASN A 964 -6.45 -3.77 -28.79
CA ASN A 964 -7.02 -4.23 -27.53
C ASN A 964 -8.36 -3.52 -27.24
N PHE A 965 -9.00 -3.85 -26.10
CA PHE A 965 -10.27 -3.22 -25.73
C PHE A 965 -10.18 -1.71 -25.49
N ASP A 966 -8.99 -1.21 -25.18
CA ASP A 966 -8.71 0.20 -24.93
C ASP A 966 -8.29 0.96 -26.20
N GLY A 967 -8.30 0.29 -27.36
CA GLY A 967 -7.97 0.89 -28.67
C GLY A 967 -6.49 0.89 -29.04
N HIS A 968 -5.59 0.48 -28.13
CA HIS A 968 -4.15 0.42 -28.34
C HIS A 968 -3.73 -0.88 -29.04
N SER A 969 -2.65 -0.85 -29.82
CA SER A 969 -2.03 -2.07 -30.35
C SER A 969 -1.46 -2.93 -29.22
N GLN A 970 -1.49 -4.24 -29.39
CA GLN A 970 -0.82 -5.16 -28.46
C GLN A 970 0.70 -5.02 -28.57
N ILE A 971 1.39 -5.19 -27.43
CA ILE A 971 2.86 -5.16 -27.37
C ILE A 971 3.41 -6.41 -28.04
N LEU A 972 4.34 -6.22 -28.98
CA LEU A 972 5.06 -7.28 -29.66
C LEU A 972 6.47 -7.45 -29.07
N ASN A 973 7.03 -8.64 -29.23
CA ASN A 973 8.34 -9.04 -28.70
C ASN A 973 9.22 -9.59 -29.84
N ILE A 974 9.21 -8.91 -30.99
CA ILE A 974 9.87 -9.37 -32.23
C ILE A 974 11.32 -9.77 -31.97
N GLU A 975 12.11 -8.93 -31.31
CA GLU A 975 13.53 -9.20 -31.03
C GLU A 975 13.76 -10.40 -30.10
N HIS A 976 12.90 -10.61 -29.11
CA HIS A 976 12.98 -11.80 -28.24
C HIS A 976 12.64 -13.07 -29.03
N GLY A 977 11.59 -13.01 -29.84
CA GLY A 977 11.17 -14.13 -30.68
C GLY A 977 12.24 -14.49 -31.72
N MET A 978 12.76 -13.52 -32.46
CA MET A 978 13.81 -13.75 -33.48
C MET A 978 15.07 -14.41 -32.90
N LYS A 979 15.44 -14.11 -31.65
CA LYS A 979 16.57 -14.76 -30.95
C LYS A 979 16.31 -16.21 -30.54
N ASN A 980 15.06 -16.65 -30.53
CA ASN A 980 14.65 -17.99 -30.10
C ASN A 980 14.06 -18.83 -31.23
N LEU A 981 13.70 -18.26 -32.38
CA LEU A 981 13.06 -19.02 -33.45
C LEU A 981 14.02 -20.03 -34.12
N LYS A 982 13.54 -21.25 -34.33
CA LYS A 982 14.19 -22.25 -35.18
C LYS A 982 13.64 -22.19 -36.61
N PHE A 983 14.45 -21.70 -37.55
CA PHE A 983 14.07 -21.58 -38.98
C PHE A 983 14.34 -22.83 -39.82
N ASN A 984 15.23 -23.73 -39.36
CA ASN A 984 15.82 -24.81 -40.19
C ASN A 984 15.54 -26.23 -39.67
N GLN A 985 14.49 -26.46 -38.87
CA GLN A 985 14.11 -27.82 -38.46
C GLN A 985 13.54 -28.58 -39.65
N GLN A 986 14.32 -29.51 -40.19
CA GLN A 986 13.87 -30.42 -41.24
C GLN A 986 13.44 -31.74 -40.61
N ASN A 987 12.15 -32.08 -40.74
CA ASN A 987 11.53 -33.39 -40.46
C ASN A 987 11.10 -33.71 -39.01
N GLU A 988 10.81 -32.72 -38.17
CA GLU A 988 10.16 -33.01 -36.87
C GLU A 988 8.66 -33.30 -37.05
N GLN A 989 8.18 -34.38 -36.44
CA GLN A 989 6.77 -34.74 -36.44
C GLN A 989 6.04 -33.96 -35.34
N LEU A 990 5.40 -32.85 -35.71
CA LEU A 990 4.70 -31.96 -34.77
C LEU A 990 3.20 -32.24 -34.65
N GLN A 991 2.65 -33.15 -35.44
CA GLN A 991 1.32 -33.70 -35.21
C GLN A 991 1.44 -35.09 -34.60
N CYS A 992 0.93 -35.26 -33.39
CA CYS A 992 1.00 -36.51 -32.65
C CYS A 992 0.25 -37.62 -33.41
N GLN A 993 0.83 -38.82 -33.41
CA GLN A 993 0.17 -40.04 -33.88
C GLN A 993 -0.18 -40.91 -32.67
N PRO A 994 -1.46 -41.04 -32.31
CA PRO A 994 -1.88 -41.86 -31.18
C PRO A 994 -1.47 -43.33 -31.36
N ILE A 995 -0.99 -43.95 -30.27
CA ILE A 995 -0.60 -45.35 -30.24
C ILE A 995 -1.51 -46.08 -29.26
N THR A 996 -2.33 -47.02 -29.72
CA THR A 996 -3.14 -47.86 -28.83
C THR A 996 -2.23 -48.76 -28.01
N ILE A 997 -2.22 -48.59 -26.68
CA ILE A 997 -1.43 -49.39 -25.75
C ILE A 997 -2.25 -50.49 -25.05
N LYS A 998 -3.56 -50.29 -24.92
CA LYS A 998 -4.47 -51.30 -24.36
C LYS A 998 -5.86 -51.16 -24.98
N ASN A 999 -6.54 -52.27 -25.23
CA ASN A 999 -7.93 -52.28 -25.66
C ASN A 999 -8.68 -53.40 -24.92
N GLU A 1000 -9.59 -53.02 -24.02
CA GLU A 1000 -10.54 -53.94 -23.42
C GLU A 1000 -11.86 -53.86 -24.16
N GLN A 1001 -12.18 -54.91 -24.91
CA GLN A 1001 -13.37 -55.00 -25.75
C GLN A 1001 -14.64 -54.65 -24.95
N ASP A 1002 -15.50 -53.84 -25.57
CA ASP A 1002 -16.78 -53.34 -25.03
C ASP A 1002 -16.67 -52.54 -23.72
N LYS A 1003 -15.45 -52.11 -23.35
CA LYS A 1003 -15.20 -51.28 -22.16
C LYS A 1003 -14.44 -50.01 -22.49
N TYR A 1004 -13.17 -50.11 -22.88
CA TYR A 1004 -12.35 -48.94 -23.13
C TYR A 1004 -11.11 -49.25 -23.96
N GLU A 1005 -10.66 -48.24 -24.69
CA GLU A 1005 -9.37 -48.19 -25.35
C GLU A 1005 -8.48 -47.17 -24.66
N GLU A 1006 -7.21 -47.51 -24.47
CA GLU A 1006 -6.19 -46.63 -23.94
C GLU A 1006 -5.12 -46.38 -25.00
N GLN A 1007 -4.87 -45.11 -25.27
CA GLN A 1007 -3.92 -44.64 -26.25
C GLN A 1007 -2.84 -43.81 -25.56
N HIS A 1008 -1.59 -44.05 -25.92
CA HIS A 1008 -0.48 -43.15 -25.65
C HIS A 1008 -0.47 -42.06 -26.72
N LEU A 1009 -0.43 -40.80 -26.29
CA LEU A 1009 -0.24 -39.63 -27.14
C LEU A 1009 1.20 -39.13 -26.95
N PRO A 1010 2.18 -39.70 -27.66
CA PRO A 1010 3.58 -39.37 -27.45
C PRO A 1010 3.81 -37.87 -27.68
N THR A 1011 4.43 -37.25 -26.67
CA THR A 1011 4.86 -35.85 -26.67
C THR A 1011 6.28 -35.68 -27.22
N HIS A 1012 6.68 -34.44 -27.51
CA HIS A 1012 8.01 -34.15 -28.03
C HIS A 1012 9.09 -34.48 -26.98
N ASN A 1013 10.31 -34.80 -27.41
CA ASN A 1013 11.42 -35.14 -26.50
C ASN A 1013 11.81 -34.00 -25.57
N LEU A 1014 11.52 -32.74 -25.95
CA LEU A 1014 11.76 -31.56 -25.10
C LEU A 1014 10.66 -31.35 -24.05
N HIS A 1015 9.49 -31.98 -24.21
CA HIS A 1015 8.40 -31.86 -23.24
C HIS A 1015 8.68 -32.66 -21.98
N ILE A 1016 8.58 -32.02 -20.82
CA ILE A 1016 8.78 -32.66 -19.50
C ILE A 1016 7.62 -33.57 -19.05
N PHE A 1017 6.49 -33.49 -19.75
CA PHE A 1017 5.28 -34.26 -19.47
C PHE A 1017 4.91 -35.12 -20.66
N ASP A 1018 4.00 -36.07 -20.43
CA ASP A 1018 3.44 -36.93 -21.47
C ASP A 1018 1.93 -37.13 -21.25
N VAL A 1019 1.22 -37.59 -22.28
CA VAL A 1019 -0.24 -37.66 -22.27
C VAL A 1019 -0.76 -39.05 -22.68
N GLN A 1020 -1.77 -39.52 -21.96
CA GLN A 1020 -2.59 -40.67 -22.32
C GLN A 1020 -4.03 -40.24 -22.59
N ARG A 1021 -4.67 -40.94 -23.52
CA ARG A 1021 -6.08 -40.76 -23.86
C ARG A 1021 -6.83 -42.06 -23.60
N LEU A 1022 -7.81 -42.03 -22.70
CA LEU A 1022 -8.78 -43.11 -22.58
C LEU A 1022 -10.03 -42.78 -23.38
N ILE A 1023 -10.47 -43.75 -24.17
CA ILE A 1023 -11.73 -43.73 -24.90
C ILE A 1023 -12.62 -44.80 -24.25
N ILE A 1024 -13.64 -44.38 -23.51
CA ILE A 1024 -14.47 -45.25 -22.68
C ILE A 1024 -15.84 -45.41 -23.35
N GLU A 1025 -16.31 -46.65 -23.45
CA GLU A 1025 -17.65 -46.93 -23.96
C GLU A 1025 -18.72 -46.34 -23.02
N PRO A 1026 -19.84 -45.85 -23.55
CA PRO A 1026 -20.89 -45.20 -22.76
C PRO A 1026 -21.73 -46.24 -22.01
N ASN A 1027 -21.16 -46.89 -20.99
CA ASN A 1027 -21.82 -47.88 -20.14
C ASN A 1027 -21.44 -47.67 -18.66
N GLU A 1028 -22.43 -47.29 -17.84
CA GLU A 1028 -22.26 -46.99 -16.41
C GLU A 1028 -21.76 -48.18 -15.56
N ASN A 1029 -21.82 -49.41 -16.08
CA ASN A 1029 -21.27 -50.59 -15.40
C ASN A 1029 -19.76 -50.78 -15.60
N ILE A 1030 -19.12 -49.95 -16.43
CA ILE A 1030 -17.68 -50.00 -16.66
C ILE A 1030 -16.94 -49.46 -15.45
N GLU A 1031 -15.94 -50.21 -15.02
CA GLU A 1031 -15.02 -49.80 -13.97
C GLU A 1031 -13.58 -50.01 -14.45
N ILE A 1032 -12.80 -48.93 -14.47
CA ILE A 1032 -11.41 -48.93 -14.95
C ILE A 1032 -10.48 -48.69 -13.77
N PHE A 1033 -9.65 -49.67 -13.46
CA PHE A 1033 -8.63 -49.56 -12.41
C PHE A 1033 -7.37 -48.85 -12.92
N ARG A 1034 -6.79 -47.98 -12.09
CA ARG A 1034 -5.58 -47.21 -12.40
C ARG A 1034 -4.65 -47.13 -11.20
N LEU A 1035 -3.34 -47.18 -11.48
CA LEU A 1035 -2.28 -46.84 -10.54
C LEU A 1035 -1.73 -45.46 -10.89
N THR A 1036 -1.39 -44.66 -9.89
CA THR A 1036 -0.69 -43.38 -10.09
C THR A 1036 0.82 -43.54 -10.25
N GLU A 1037 1.35 -44.73 -9.93
CA GLU A 1037 2.78 -45.04 -10.04
C GLU A 1037 3.67 -44.04 -9.30
N ASN A 1038 3.19 -43.49 -8.18
CA ASN A 1038 3.89 -42.46 -7.41
C ASN A 1038 4.17 -41.15 -8.17
N ARG A 1039 3.31 -40.81 -9.15
CA ARG A 1039 3.25 -39.50 -9.82
C ARG A 1039 1.85 -38.93 -9.64
N PHE A 1040 1.65 -37.64 -9.87
CA PHE A 1040 0.29 -37.12 -10.01
C PHE A 1040 -0.26 -37.44 -11.41
N HIS A 1041 -1.58 -37.47 -11.51
CA HIS A 1041 -2.29 -37.45 -12.80
C HIS A 1041 -3.13 -36.19 -12.91
N LEU A 1042 -2.85 -35.35 -13.90
CA LEU A 1042 -3.69 -34.20 -14.23
C LEU A 1042 -4.63 -34.61 -15.35
N CYS A 1043 -5.92 -34.51 -15.10
CA CYS A 1043 -6.95 -35.13 -15.93
C CYS A 1043 -7.98 -34.11 -16.41
N MET A 1044 -8.53 -34.33 -17.60
CA MET A 1044 -9.68 -33.57 -18.12
C MET A 1044 -10.58 -34.46 -18.96
N LEU A 1045 -11.88 -34.36 -18.74
CA LEU A 1045 -12.89 -34.99 -19.57
C LEU A 1045 -13.18 -34.11 -20.81
N VAL A 1046 -12.61 -34.48 -21.95
CA VAL A 1046 -12.71 -33.72 -23.22
C VAL A 1046 -13.83 -34.20 -24.14
N GLN A 1047 -14.54 -35.28 -23.77
CA GLN A 1047 -15.80 -35.69 -24.40
C GLN A 1047 -16.64 -36.53 -23.42
N GLY A 1048 -17.96 -36.39 -23.50
CA GLY A 1048 -18.92 -37.11 -22.64
C GLY A 1048 -19.43 -36.28 -21.46
N ASP A 1049 -20.43 -36.79 -20.74
CA ASP A 1049 -21.19 -36.00 -19.76
C ASP A 1049 -20.44 -35.77 -18.43
N ALA A 1050 -19.98 -36.85 -17.80
CA ALA A 1050 -19.28 -36.82 -16.51
C ALA A 1050 -18.53 -38.13 -16.24
N ILE A 1051 -17.56 -38.07 -15.33
CA ILE A 1051 -16.76 -39.20 -14.87
C ILE A 1051 -16.72 -39.24 -13.34
N GLU A 1052 -16.90 -40.44 -12.79
CA GLU A 1052 -16.76 -40.73 -11.37
C GLU A 1052 -15.36 -41.27 -11.06
N ILE A 1053 -14.77 -40.79 -9.98
CA ILE A 1053 -13.51 -41.27 -9.42
C ILE A 1053 -13.77 -41.86 -8.04
N GLN A 1054 -13.52 -43.15 -7.91
CA GLN A 1054 -13.51 -43.84 -6.63
C GLN A 1054 -12.06 -44.03 -6.15
N TYR A 1055 -11.78 -43.63 -4.91
CA TYR A 1055 -10.45 -43.73 -4.30
C TYR A 1055 -10.55 -44.07 -2.81
N ASN A 1056 -9.44 -44.46 -2.19
CA ASN A 1056 -9.38 -44.71 -0.74
C ASN A 1056 -8.76 -43.49 -0.05
N SER A 1057 -9.46 -42.88 0.90
CA SER A 1057 -8.88 -41.81 1.72
C SER A 1057 -8.01 -42.41 2.84
N ILE A 1058 -6.89 -41.73 3.16
CA ILE A 1058 -5.91 -42.17 4.17
C ILE A 1058 -6.35 -41.81 5.60
N ASP A 1059 -7.22 -40.80 5.77
CA ASP A 1059 -7.42 -40.13 7.07
C ASP A 1059 -8.30 -40.86 8.09
N ASN A 1060 -8.88 -42.00 7.73
CA ASN A 1060 -9.58 -42.85 8.69
C ASN A 1060 -8.91 -44.22 8.69
N ASN A 1061 -8.54 -44.74 9.86
CA ASN A 1061 -8.05 -46.12 10.07
C ASN A 1061 -9.00 -47.22 9.49
N ASN A 1062 -10.13 -46.83 8.93
CA ASN A 1062 -11.00 -47.63 8.09
C ASN A 1062 -10.83 -47.16 6.64
N HIS A 1063 -10.29 -48.00 5.75
CA HIS A 1063 -10.21 -47.80 4.30
C HIS A 1063 -11.61 -47.56 3.66
N GLN A 1064 -12.21 -46.40 3.91
CA GLN A 1064 -13.49 -46.02 3.36
C GLN A 1064 -13.30 -45.49 1.94
N LYS A 1065 -14.06 -46.09 1.03
CA LYS A 1065 -14.14 -45.68 -0.37
C LYS A 1065 -14.81 -44.30 -0.44
N GLN A 1066 -14.11 -43.34 -1.02
CA GLN A 1066 -14.60 -42.01 -1.34
C GLN A 1066 -14.91 -41.92 -2.84
N ILE A 1067 -15.82 -41.01 -3.20
CA ILE A 1067 -16.27 -40.79 -4.57
C ILE A 1067 -16.26 -39.29 -4.87
N ARG A 1068 -15.69 -38.91 -6.02
CA ARG A 1068 -15.77 -37.56 -6.59
C ARG A 1068 -16.27 -37.68 -8.03
N GLN A 1069 -17.08 -36.73 -8.48
CA GLN A 1069 -17.55 -36.63 -9.84
C GLN A 1069 -16.98 -35.38 -10.49
N TYR A 1070 -16.59 -35.49 -11.76
CA TYR A 1070 -16.19 -34.37 -12.61
C TYR A 1070 -16.98 -34.37 -13.90
N ASN A 1071 -17.40 -33.19 -14.32
CA ASN A 1071 -18.21 -32.98 -15.51
C ASN A 1071 -17.35 -32.74 -16.76
N TYR A 1072 -17.99 -32.75 -17.92
CA TYR A 1072 -17.38 -32.30 -19.17
C TYR A 1072 -16.58 -31.01 -18.96
N ILE A 1073 -15.38 -30.95 -19.54
CA ILE A 1073 -14.40 -29.84 -19.52
C ILE A 1073 -13.84 -29.44 -18.15
N GLU A 1074 -14.21 -30.14 -17.06
CA GLU A 1074 -13.59 -29.91 -15.76
C GLU A 1074 -12.21 -30.57 -15.69
N THR A 1075 -11.21 -29.79 -15.30
CA THR A 1075 -9.87 -30.28 -14.99
C THR A 1075 -9.80 -30.73 -13.54
N PHE A 1076 -9.14 -31.85 -13.26
CA PHE A 1076 -8.88 -32.29 -11.90
C PHE A 1076 -7.54 -33.01 -11.77
N LEU A 1077 -6.96 -32.92 -10.58
CA LEU A 1077 -5.67 -33.51 -10.24
C LEU A 1077 -5.89 -34.68 -9.28
N ILE A 1078 -5.36 -35.84 -9.62
CA ILE A 1078 -5.21 -36.96 -8.70
C ILE A 1078 -3.78 -36.90 -8.15
N PRO A 1079 -3.58 -36.52 -6.87
CA PRO A 1079 -2.24 -36.44 -6.29
C PRO A 1079 -1.61 -37.83 -6.15
N SER A 1080 -0.28 -37.88 -6.13
CA SER A 1080 0.48 -39.13 -5.99
C SER A 1080 0.24 -39.87 -4.66
N SER A 1081 -0.28 -39.17 -3.65
CA SER A 1081 -0.70 -39.73 -2.36
C SER A 1081 -1.81 -40.78 -2.54
N ILE A 1082 -2.66 -40.61 -3.55
CA ILE A 1082 -3.63 -41.62 -3.99
C ILE A 1082 -2.88 -42.63 -4.85
N LYS A 1083 -2.59 -43.82 -4.32
CA LYS A 1083 -1.81 -44.84 -5.05
C LYS A 1083 -2.61 -45.55 -6.15
N GLU A 1084 -3.91 -45.68 -5.93
CA GLU A 1084 -4.83 -46.34 -6.85
C GLU A 1084 -6.20 -45.65 -6.83
N TYR A 1085 -6.87 -45.67 -7.97
CA TYR A 1085 -8.24 -45.16 -8.12
C TYR A 1085 -8.98 -45.94 -9.19
N ARG A 1086 -10.30 -45.79 -9.23
CA ARG A 1086 -11.18 -46.37 -10.25
C ARG A 1086 -11.99 -45.29 -10.94
N LEU A 1087 -12.14 -45.42 -12.24
CA LEU A 1087 -12.94 -44.53 -13.07
C LEU A 1087 -14.24 -45.23 -13.50
N ARG A 1088 -15.35 -44.49 -13.48
CA ARG A 1088 -16.64 -44.95 -14.03
C ARG A 1088 -17.30 -43.84 -14.84
N PRO A 1089 -17.81 -44.12 -16.05
CA PRO A 1089 -18.55 -43.14 -16.83
C PRO A 1089 -19.93 -42.87 -16.22
N ILE A 1090 -20.38 -41.61 -16.26
CA ILE A 1090 -21.74 -41.21 -15.89
C ILE A 1090 -22.45 -40.67 -17.14
N ILE A 1091 -23.69 -41.11 -17.38
CA ILE A 1091 -24.49 -40.73 -18.56
C ILE A 1091 -25.74 -40.01 -18.09
N LYS A 1092 -25.85 -38.72 -18.39
CA LYS A 1092 -26.94 -37.86 -17.91
C LYS A 1092 -28.15 -37.88 -18.83
N ASN A 1093 -27.94 -38.00 -20.15
CA ASN A 1093 -29.03 -38.02 -21.14
C ASN A 1093 -29.32 -39.43 -21.68
N LYS A 1094 -30.17 -40.19 -20.97
CA LYS A 1094 -30.53 -41.58 -21.36
C LYS A 1094 -31.55 -41.66 -22.50
N ASP A 1095 -32.32 -40.60 -22.75
CA ASP A 1095 -33.45 -40.60 -23.71
C ASP A 1095 -33.04 -40.32 -25.18
N ASN A 1096 -31.81 -39.88 -25.44
CA ASN A 1096 -31.26 -39.72 -26.79
C ASN A 1096 -30.45 -40.96 -27.19
N VAL A 1097 -31.15 -42.09 -27.32
CA VAL A 1097 -30.59 -43.44 -27.59
C VAL A 1097 -29.73 -43.52 -28.86
N ASN A 1098 -29.83 -42.55 -29.78
CA ASN A 1098 -29.03 -42.49 -31.01
C ASN A 1098 -27.72 -41.68 -30.92
N LYS A 1099 -27.35 -41.10 -29.76
CA LYS A 1099 -26.11 -40.33 -29.56
C LYS A 1099 -25.46 -40.56 -28.18
N SER A 1100 -25.34 -41.81 -27.70
CA SER A 1100 -24.42 -42.08 -26.58
C SER A 1100 -22.98 -41.98 -27.09
N GLN A 1101 -22.39 -40.79 -27.04
CA GLN A 1101 -20.99 -40.58 -27.45
C GLN A 1101 -20.04 -41.24 -26.44
N LYS A 1102 -18.96 -41.83 -26.94
CA LYS A 1102 -17.87 -42.34 -26.07
C LYS A 1102 -17.33 -41.23 -25.18
N LEU A 1103 -16.94 -41.56 -23.96
CA LEU A 1103 -16.26 -40.60 -23.09
C LEU A 1103 -14.78 -40.59 -23.43
N ILE A 1104 -14.17 -39.41 -23.46
CA ILE A 1104 -12.74 -39.26 -23.72
C ILE A 1104 -12.09 -38.50 -22.57
N LEU A 1105 -11.19 -39.17 -21.85
CA LEU A 1105 -10.43 -38.60 -20.74
C LEU A 1105 -8.96 -38.48 -21.14
N LEU A 1106 -8.41 -37.28 -21.00
CA LEU A 1106 -6.96 -37.06 -21.08
C LEU A 1106 -6.35 -37.21 -19.69
N ILE A 1107 -5.18 -37.83 -19.63
CA ILE A 1107 -4.38 -37.98 -18.43
C ILE A 1107 -2.95 -37.54 -18.75
N SER A 1108 -2.53 -36.43 -18.15
CA SER A 1108 -1.19 -35.87 -18.26
C SER A 1108 -0.39 -36.17 -16.99
N PHE A 1109 0.88 -36.53 -17.17
CA PHE A 1109 1.79 -36.83 -16.06
C PHE A 1109 3.23 -36.45 -16.44
N LEU A 1110 4.09 -36.31 -15.43
CA LEU A 1110 5.51 -36.07 -15.65
C LEU A 1110 6.22 -37.30 -16.20
N LYS A 1111 7.14 -37.08 -17.14
CA LYS A 1111 8.06 -38.13 -17.60
C LYS A 1111 9.04 -38.53 -16.49
N TRP A 1112 9.50 -39.78 -16.54
CA TRP A 1112 10.47 -40.28 -15.57
C TRP A 1112 11.86 -39.66 -15.75
N ASP A 1113 12.21 -39.28 -16.98
CA ASP A 1113 13.51 -38.72 -17.37
C ASP A 1113 13.51 -37.20 -17.53
N CYS A 1114 12.49 -36.50 -16.99
CA CYS A 1114 12.39 -35.05 -17.08
C CYS A 1114 13.59 -34.31 -16.48
N GLU A 1115 14.32 -34.91 -15.54
CA GLU A 1115 15.58 -34.36 -15.01
C GLU A 1115 16.60 -34.11 -16.11
N LYS A 1116 16.79 -35.06 -17.03
CA LYS A 1116 17.78 -34.94 -18.12
C LYS A 1116 17.48 -33.79 -19.08
N LEU A 1117 16.24 -33.33 -19.11
CA LEU A 1117 15.81 -32.19 -19.93
C LEU A 1117 16.04 -30.86 -19.21
N LEU A 1118 16.08 -30.86 -17.89
CA LEU A 1118 16.26 -29.67 -17.07
C LEU A 1118 17.72 -29.44 -16.64
N GLU A 1119 18.54 -30.49 -16.61
CA GLU A 1119 20.01 -30.40 -16.52
C GLU A 1119 20.60 -29.80 -17.80
#